data_AF-A0A4T0JGB0-F1
#
_entry.id   AF-A0A4T0JGB0-F1
#
_cell.length_a   1.000
_cell.length_b   1.000
_cell.length_c   1.000
_cell.angle_alpha   90.00
_cell.angle_beta   90.00
_cell.angle_gamma   90.00
#
_symmetry.space_group_name_H-M   'P 1'
#
loop_
_entity.id
_entity.type
_entity.pdbx_description
1 polymer ?
#
loop_
_entity_poly.entity_id
_entity_poly.type
_entity_poly.pdbx_seq_one_letter_code
_entity_poly.pdbx_strand_id
1 'polypeptide(L)'
;MFIHSDSFPSINKHVNSLILWLDYLINDKPSSITPYKPFLFAAHLYDSFYAPWPYSTLPSAEFDSQIDDPFLTDMSLNSQSITLNYFGSKLELIPPISSHAAFLTLYKFKNDLPKPNLKSYDFDSEFIRLSQCTNPSSSPGCHASLFQNHFQGAWEGFFCYYEFDDYRDILAGSIDTLYNGVHAIQPQVWRLNETLEDYRKPSSLSTLQDICGGHDDQHLSIKRSDDTRSTRSNTKNELLIQPETIDDGKEIHLNGLGHSAWGRFKLRGKVRAWDGMFMLCKEYTPDGRGKWFYRGYSLPGGVLVGRWRDTYTPEVLSGYEVCIVFAMSTRLKVLERDGHENKAKYDLKYADKLSQRLRQEGVESLEELKKKLAPGAAAVEEEKPDATETMKEKHPKAAAVTPNPDQLKVDTGKDEYFVGSVDKVEGRKEGDGTGVKPLDSIINVGKMAELPLDHISKLWNAHHSSKDNYLSATIPKDTYEGLYTQARKYPAFVIPIPREVKGDKQEDKTGYEVFYLEWGFLPDTLGSGTRPSTLIFTSLNEYKQRQAFAQPFVSCTHYTDLAKSHDAVLMRGEVTAVQADDKALAVLDSKDAQLLILTMQRFYNAHKFTDNSSKDRAKLLHNFHFNQSEFDFDRLCALVEEI
;
A
#
# COMPACT_ATOMS: atom_id res chain seq x y z
N MET A 1 5.98 -6.83 31.62
CA MET A 1 5.39 -6.27 32.87
C MET A 1 5.44 -4.74 32.89
N PHE A 2 6.58 -4.09 32.59
CA PHE A 2 6.68 -2.62 32.62
C PHE A 2 5.79 -1.85 31.62
N ILE A 3 5.56 -2.39 30.42
CA ILE A 3 4.72 -1.75 29.39
C ILE A 3 3.23 -1.71 29.78
N HIS A 4 2.80 -2.56 30.71
CA HIS A 4 1.43 -2.59 31.22
C HIS A 4 1.24 -1.79 32.51
N SER A 5 2.27 -1.06 32.95
CA SER A 5 2.17 -0.16 34.10
C SER A 5 1.47 1.14 33.69
N ASP A 6 0.63 1.70 34.56
CA ASP A 6 0.04 3.04 34.38
C ASP A 6 1.10 4.15 34.26
N SER A 7 2.33 3.86 34.69
CA SER A 7 3.49 4.75 34.57
C SER A 7 4.19 4.69 33.21
N PHE A 8 3.66 3.92 32.25
CA PHE A 8 4.18 3.82 30.88
C PHE A 8 3.22 4.49 29.89
N PRO A 9 3.69 5.37 28.98
CA PRO A 9 5.08 5.78 28.77
C PRO A 9 5.70 6.57 29.94
N SER A 10 6.98 6.34 30.21
CA SER A 10 7.74 7.13 31.19
C SER A 10 8.03 8.54 30.64
N ILE A 11 8.13 9.52 31.54
CA ILE A 11 8.66 10.85 31.23
C ILE A 11 10.12 10.75 30.73
N ASN A 12 10.87 9.77 31.21
CA ASN A 12 12.25 9.55 30.78
C ASN A 12 12.29 8.78 29.45
N LYS A 13 12.64 9.48 28.36
CA LYS A 13 12.75 8.91 27.01
C LYS A 13 13.73 7.73 26.92
N HIS A 14 14.82 7.75 27.70
CA HIS A 14 15.81 6.66 27.71
C HIS A 14 15.27 5.39 28.37
N VAL A 15 14.45 5.55 29.42
CA VAL A 15 13.75 4.42 30.07
C VAL A 15 12.77 3.79 29.09
N ASN A 16 12.00 4.59 28.34
CA ASN A 16 11.11 4.08 27.30
C ASN A 16 11.86 3.28 26.22
N SER A 17 12.99 3.80 25.76
CA SER A 17 13.88 3.12 24.81
C SER A 17 14.26 1.72 25.33
N LEU A 18 14.79 1.63 26.56
CA LEU A 18 15.23 0.36 27.13
C LEU A 18 14.06 -0.62 27.26
N ILE A 19 12.92 -0.16 27.80
CA ILE A 19 11.73 -0.99 28.01
C ILE A 19 11.23 -1.58 26.68
N LEU A 20 11.09 -0.74 25.64
CA LEU A 20 10.55 -1.18 24.35
C LEU A 20 11.49 -2.12 23.61
N TRP A 21 12.80 -1.86 23.63
CA TRP A 21 13.77 -2.75 22.98
C TRP A 21 13.90 -4.08 23.70
N LEU A 22 13.92 -4.10 25.04
CA LEU A 22 13.91 -5.36 25.80
C LEU A 22 12.65 -6.17 25.50
N ASP A 23 11.49 -5.53 25.45
CA ASP A 23 10.24 -6.20 25.13
C ASP A 23 10.24 -6.78 23.70
N TYR A 24 10.70 -6.00 22.71
CA TYR A 24 10.81 -6.47 21.34
C TYR A 24 11.69 -7.73 21.23
N LEU A 25 12.87 -7.71 21.88
CA LEU A 25 13.89 -8.76 21.77
C LEU A 25 13.58 -10.02 22.57
N ILE A 26 12.97 -9.89 23.76
CA ILE A 26 12.84 -11.00 24.72
C ILE A 26 11.48 -11.67 24.60
N ASN A 27 10.41 -10.90 24.36
CA ASN A 27 9.05 -11.40 24.38
C ASN A 27 8.56 -11.75 22.97
N ASP A 28 7.61 -12.67 22.89
CA ASP A 28 6.86 -12.93 21.65
C ASP A 28 5.96 -11.74 21.29
N LYS A 29 5.05 -11.90 20.33
CA LYS A 29 4.07 -10.86 20.01
C LYS A 29 3.27 -10.43 21.26
N PRO A 30 3.00 -9.12 21.44
CA PRO A 30 2.15 -8.67 22.52
C PRO A 30 0.69 -9.10 22.28
N SER A 31 -0.12 -9.16 23.34
CA SER A 31 -1.56 -9.40 23.23
C SER A 31 -2.32 -8.22 22.65
N SER A 32 -1.76 -7.01 22.76
CA SER A 32 -2.34 -5.78 22.22
C SER A 32 -1.24 -4.79 21.83
N ILE A 33 -1.49 -4.02 20.78
CA ILE A 33 -0.60 -2.94 20.35
C ILE A 33 -0.87 -1.61 21.06
N THR A 34 -1.96 -1.52 21.84
CA THR A 34 -2.39 -0.28 22.51
C THR A 34 -1.26 0.43 23.26
N PRO A 35 -0.42 -0.25 24.09
CA PRO A 35 0.66 0.44 24.81
C PRO A 35 1.72 1.10 23.92
N TYR A 36 1.87 0.66 22.68
CA TYR A 36 2.90 1.11 21.75
C TYR A 36 2.41 2.29 20.89
N LYS A 37 1.09 2.55 20.85
CA LYS A 37 0.47 3.59 20.02
C LYS A 37 1.12 4.98 20.14
N PRO A 38 1.55 5.47 21.32
CA PRO A 38 2.25 6.76 21.41
C PRO A 38 3.49 6.82 20.50
N PHE A 39 4.32 5.79 20.53
CA PHE A 39 5.54 5.71 19.74
C PHE A 39 5.26 5.45 18.24
N LEU A 40 4.13 4.82 17.93
CA LEU A 40 3.71 4.59 16.54
C LEU A 40 3.17 5.87 15.88
N PHE A 41 2.37 6.63 16.61
CA PHE A 41 1.44 7.60 16.00
C PHE A 41 1.62 9.05 16.48
N ALA A 42 2.16 9.28 17.68
CA ALA A 42 2.46 10.64 18.15
C ALA A 42 3.86 11.07 17.68
N ALA A 43 4.03 11.22 16.36
CA ALA A 43 5.31 11.57 15.73
C ALA A 43 5.90 12.88 16.27
N HIS A 44 5.05 13.84 16.62
CA HIS A 44 5.42 15.14 17.20
C HIS A 44 5.98 15.05 18.63
N LEU A 45 5.79 13.93 19.34
CA LEU A 45 6.32 13.71 20.69
C LEU A 45 7.48 12.72 20.73
N TYR A 46 7.41 11.68 19.88
CA TYR A 46 8.35 10.57 19.85
C TYR A 46 9.10 10.50 18.53
N ASP A 47 10.14 11.33 18.44
CA ASP A 47 11.07 11.34 17.32
C ASP A 47 11.59 9.95 17.00
N SER A 48 11.60 9.67 15.70
CA SER A 48 12.11 8.41 15.15
C SER A 48 13.43 8.62 14.40
N PHE A 49 14.04 9.82 14.52
CA PHE A 49 15.15 10.27 13.70
C PHE A 49 16.09 11.18 14.50
N TYR A 50 17.34 11.31 14.07
CA TYR A 50 18.36 12.16 14.71
C TYR A 50 18.19 13.65 14.41
N ALA A 51 17.45 13.99 13.36
CA ALA A 51 17.20 15.36 12.96
C ALA A 51 15.81 15.48 12.33
N PRO A 52 15.22 16.69 12.40
CA PRO A 52 14.04 17.05 11.63
C PRO A 52 14.24 16.78 10.13
N TRP A 53 13.13 16.56 9.44
CA TRP A 53 13.15 16.12 8.06
C TRP A 53 13.74 17.12 7.04
N PRO A 54 13.80 18.45 7.26
CA PRO A 54 14.44 19.37 6.31
C PRO A 54 15.97 19.25 6.27
N TYR A 55 16.58 18.53 7.21
CA TYR A 55 18.01 18.26 7.19
C TYR A 55 18.34 17.06 6.28
N SER A 56 18.44 17.29 4.96
CA SER A 56 18.86 16.27 4.00
C SER A 56 20.33 15.82 4.17
N THR A 57 21.16 16.66 4.80
CA THR A 57 22.58 16.41 5.05
C THR A 57 22.94 16.73 6.50
N LEU A 58 23.81 15.91 7.09
CA LEU A 58 24.36 16.08 8.44
C LEU A 58 25.88 15.80 8.40
N PRO A 59 26.68 16.40 9.30
CA PRO A 59 26.24 17.39 10.30
C PRO A 59 25.84 18.73 9.67
N SER A 60 24.95 19.48 10.32
CA SER A 60 24.50 20.80 9.86
C SER A 60 24.40 21.80 11.00
N ALA A 61 24.60 23.07 10.72
CA ALA A 61 24.25 24.14 11.66
C ALA A 61 22.72 24.23 11.82
N GLU A 62 22.27 24.71 12.98
CA GLU A 62 20.85 24.93 13.29
C GLU A 62 20.21 25.92 12.28
N PHE A 63 18.97 25.65 11.90
CA PHE A 63 18.14 26.65 11.24
C PHE A 63 17.78 27.75 12.24
N ASP A 64 18.12 29.00 11.92
CA ASP A 64 17.69 30.17 12.71
C ASP A 64 16.17 30.32 12.57
N SER A 65 15.42 29.73 13.50
CA SER A 65 13.96 29.72 13.51
C SER A 65 13.46 30.07 14.91
N GLN A 66 13.53 31.35 15.25
CA GLN A 66 12.79 31.89 16.39
C GLN A 66 11.31 32.05 16.02
N ILE A 67 10.54 30.95 16.02
CA ILE A 67 9.08 31.04 16.01
C ILE A 67 8.51 29.92 16.90
N ASP A 68 7.88 30.32 17.99
CA ASP A 68 7.23 29.44 18.98
C ASP A 68 5.76 29.28 18.58
N ASP A 69 5.47 28.38 17.62
CA ASP A 69 4.12 28.04 17.15
C ASP A 69 3.94 26.50 17.20
N PRO A 70 2.87 25.99 17.85
CA PRO A 70 2.64 24.54 18.00
C PRO A 70 2.43 23.78 16.69
N PHE A 71 2.15 24.47 15.57
CA PHE A 71 2.02 23.85 14.25
C PHE A 71 3.32 23.87 13.43
N LEU A 72 4.35 24.58 13.90
CA LEU A 72 5.67 24.52 13.30
C LEU A 72 6.40 23.26 13.73
N THR A 73 7.15 22.70 12.80
CA THR A 73 8.09 21.61 13.08
C THR A 73 9.21 22.16 13.97
N ASP A 74 9.53 21.49 15.07
CA ASP A 74 10.75 21.80 15.83
C ASP A 74 11.97 21.53 14.95
N MET A 75 12.68 22.59 14.59
CA MET A 75 13.84 22.54 13.70
C MET A 75 15.16 22.45 14.48
N SER A 76 15.11 22.41 15.82
CA SER A 76 16.30 22.37 16.66
C SER A 76 17.07 21.06 16.52
N LEU A 77 18.40 21.16 16.54
CA LEU A 77 19.30 20.02 16.47
C LEU A 77 19.84 19.72 17.86
N ASN A 78 19.15 18.84 18.58
CA ASN A 78 19.54 18.46 19.93
C ASN A 78 20.36 17.16 19.93
N SER A 79 21.47 17.15 20.67
CA SER A 79 22.16 15.90 20.98
C SER A 79 21.35 15.11 22.00
N GLN A 80 21.10 13.83 21.70
CA GLN A 80 20.43 12.89 22.60
C GLN A 80 21.41 11.88 23.22
N SER A 81 22.72 12.20 23.18
CA SER A 81 23.76 11.29 23.66
C SER A 81 23.74 11.18 25.20
N ILE A 82 24.10 10.00 25.68
CA ILE A 82 24.38 9.73 27.08
C ILE A 82 25.84 9.29 27.21
N THR A 83 26.43 9.54 28.37
CA THR A 83 27.77 9.05 28.70
C THR A 83 27.67 7.92 29.72
N LEU A 84 28.22 6.76 29.36
CA LEU A 84 28.30 5.57 30.21
C LEU A 84 29.74 5.35 30.67
N ASN A 85 29.91 4.85 31.90
CA ASN A 85 31.20 4.32 32.33
C ASN A 85 31.28 2.84 31.89
N TYR A 86 32.10 2.56 30.89
CA TYR A 86 32.29 1.24 30.29
C TYR A 86 33.73 0.79 30.44
N PHE A 87 33.97 -0.27 31.23
CA PHE A 87 35.32 -0.79 31.54
C PHE A 87 36.34 0.29 31.94
N GLY A 88 35.93 1.23 32.78
CA GLY A 88 36.79 2.32 33.26
C GLY A 88 36.98 3.48 32.27
N SER A 89 36.41 3.40 31.07
CA SER A 89 36.40 4.46 30.07
C SER A 89 35.02 5.12 29.97
N LYS A 90 34.97 6.37 29.51
CA LYS A 90 33.70 7.03 29.20
C LYS A 90 33.31 6.70 27.77
N LEU A 91 32.13 6.12 27.58
CA LEU A 91 31.55 5.79 26.29
C LEU A 91 30.35 6.72 26.06
N GLU A 92 30.44 7.57 25.03
CA GLU A 92 29.34 8.44 24.62
C GLU A 92 28.55 7.78 23.48
N LEU A 93 27.25 7.59 23.65
CA LEU A 93 26.36 6.98 22.66
C LEU A 93 24.93 7.49 22.78
N ILE A 94 24.12 7.31 21.73
CA ILE A 94 22.68 7.51 21.79
C ILE A 94 21.99 6.19 22.16
N PRO A 95 21.02 6.18 23.09
CA PRO A 95 20.22 5.00 23.34
C PRO A 95 19.40 4.59 22.10
N PRO A 96 19.16 3.28 21.88
CA PRO A 96 18.35 2.82 20.76
C PRO A 96 17.00 3.54 20.66
N ILE A 97 16.60 3.95 19.45
CA ILE A 97 15.40 4.78 19.28
C ILE A 97 14.14 4.01 19.68
N SER A 98 13.35 4.57 20.60
CA SER A 98 12.15 3.93 21.15
C SER A 98 11.08 3.61 20.08
N SER A 99 10.83 4.54 19.17
CA SER A 99 9.88 4.37 18.06
C SER A 99 10.26 3.22 17.12
N HIS A 100 11.56 2.95 16.92
CA HIS A 100 12.02 1.80 16.13
C HIS A 100 11.55 0.47 16.73
N ALA A 101 11.70 0.28 18.04
CA ALA A 101 11.22 -0.92 18.71
C ALA A 101 9.69 -1.05 18.64
N ALA A 102 8.95 0.07 18.71
CA ALA A 102 7.51 0.07 18.53
C ALA A 102 7.10 -0.35 17.11
N PHE A 103 7.77 0.17 16.08
CA PHE A 103 7.56 -0.23 14.68
C PHE A 103 7.81 -1.73 14.46
N LEU A 104 8.95 -2.23 14.96
CA LEU A 104 9.28 -3.65 14.89
C LEU A 104 8.25 -4.51 15.63
N THR A 105 7.76 -4.04 16.77
CA THR A 105 6.73 -4.74 17.56
C THR A 105 5.37 -4.74 16.88
N LEU A 106 4.98 -3.66 16.19
CA LEU A 106 3.79 -3.62 15.35
C LEU A 106 3.86 -4.65 14.23
N TYR A 107 5.02 -4.78 13.57
CA TYR A 107 5.24 -5.81 12.56
C TYR A 107 5.15 -7.23 13.15
N LYS A 108 5.76 -7.45 14.33
CA LYS A 108 5.67 -8.71 15.08
C LYS A 108 4.21 -9.05 15.41
N PHE A 109 3.45 -8.08 15.92
CA PHE A 109 2.03 -8.22 16.24
C PHE A 109 1.17 -8.53 15.01
N LYS A 110 1.33 -7.77 13.94
CA LYS A 110 0.52 -7.89 12.72
C LYS A 110 0.70 -9.22 12.00
N ASN A 111 1.92 -9.78 12.06
CA ASN A 111 2.29 -11.01 11.36
C ASN A 111 2.37 -12.24 12.28
N ASP A 112 1.89 -12.11 13.52
CA ASP A 112 1.91 -13.20 14.50
C ASP A 112 3.29 -13.84 14.70
N LEU A 113 4.33 -13.00 14.76
CA LEU A 113 5.71 -13.47 14.82
C LEU A 113 6.16 -13.71 16.28
N PRO A 114 7.02 -14.72 16.51
CA PRO A 114 7.65 -14.92 17.79
C PRO A 114 8.72 -13.84 18.05
N LYS A 115 9.39 -13.93 19.20
CA LYS A 115 10.59 -13.13 19.47
C LYS A 115 11.63 -13.28 18.35
N PRO A 116 12.37 -12.22 18.02
CA PRO A 116 13.34 -12.24 16.94
C PRO A 116 14.54 -13.13 17.31
N ASN A 117 15.06 -13.90 16.34
CA ASN A 117 16.30 -14.66 16.49
C ASN A 117 17.48 -13.86 15.94
N LEU A 118 17.88 -12.81 16.65
CA LEU A 118 19.00 -11.95 16.30
C LEU A 118 20.22 -12.28 17.17
N LYS A 119 21.41 -12.05 16.62
CA LYS A 119 22.70 -12.19 17.28
C LYS A 119 23.36 -10.83 17.45
N SER A 120 24.41 -10.78 18.27
CA SER A 120 25.14 -9.53 18.54
C SER A 120 25.62 -8.85 17.26
N TYR A 121 26.17 -9.63 16.31
CA TYR A 121 26.73 -9.08 15.07
C TYR A 121 25.66 -8.42 14.17
N ASP A 122 24.39 -8.80 14.30
CA ASP A 122 23.31 -8.16 13.54
C ASP A 122 23.14 -6.68 13.94
N PHE A 123 23.59 -6.31 15.14
CA PHE A 123 23.53 -4.95 15.67
C PHE A 123 24.81 -4.13 15.44
N ASP A 124 25.86 -4.68 14.83
CA ASP A 124 27.15 -3.98 14.72
C ASP A 124 27.01 -2.64 13.99
N SER A 125 26.28 -2.62 12.87
CA SER A 125 26.02 -1.38 12.11
C SER A 125 25.21 -0.36 12.91
N GLU A 126 24.23 -0.83 13.70
CA GLU A 126 23.42 0.03 14.55
C GLU A 126 24.23 0.57 15.74
N PHE A 127 25.11 -0.24 16.31
CA PHE A 127 26.01 0.18 17.38
C PHE A 127 26.98 1.25 16.89
N ILE A 128 27.52 1.11 15.67
CA ILE A 128 28.34 2.15 15.04
C ILE A 128 27.51 3.43 14.84
N ARG A 129 26.28 3.33 14.32
CA ARG A 129 25.37 4.48 14.19
C ARG A 129 25.17 5.20 15.52
N LEU A 130 24.77 4.47 16.57
CA LEU A 130 24.47 5.01 17.89
C LEU A 130 25.69 5.63 18.59
N SER A 131 26.92 5.18 18.27
CA SER A 131 28.14 5.69 18.89
C SER A 131 28.86 6.80 18.10
N GLN A 132 28.58 6.94 16.80
CA GLN A 132 29.20 7.96 15.93
C GLN A 132 28.26 9.13 15.60
N CYS A 133 26.95 8.88 15.57
CA CYS A 133 25.92 9.87 15.24
C CYS A 133 25.40 10.61 16.49
N THR A 134 26.27 10.92 17.45
CA THR A 134 25.87 11.42 18.78
C THR A 134 25.34 12.86 18.80
N ASN A 135 25.76 13.69 17.84
CA ASN A 135 25.32 15.08 17.75
C ASN A 135 25.14 15.48 16.28
N PRO A 136 23.89 15.70 15.81
CA PRO A 136 23.62 16.05 14.42
C PRO A 136 24.26 17.37 13.97
N SER A 137 24.70 18.24 14.89
CA SER A 137 25.35 19.51 14.54
C SER A 137 26.87 19.42 14.42
N SER A 138 27.50 18.40 15.01
CA SER A 138 28.96 18.38 15.17
C SER A 138 29.64 17.02 15.10
N SER A 139 28.90 15.92 15.27
CA SER A 139 29.53 14.59 15.31
C SER A 139 29.87 14.11 13.90
N PRO A 140 30.92 13.29 13.77
CA PRO A 140 31.44 12.86 12.47
C PRO A 140 30.44 12.03 11.66
N GLY A 141 29.57 11.26 12.33
CA GLY A 141 28.66 10.32 11.68
C GLY A 141 29.35 9.04 11.22
N CYS A 142 28.65 8.29 10.37
CA CYS A 142 29.08 7.02 9.81
C CYS A 142 29.83 7.18 8.48
N HIS A 143 30.49 6.09 8.06
CA HIS A 143 31.03 5.98 6.71
C HIS A 143 29.91 5.78 5.67
N ALA A 144 30.03 6.38 4.49
CA ALA A 144 28.98 6.36 3.46
C ALA A 144 28.60 4.93 3.00
N SER A 145 29.55 4.00 2.99
CA SER A 145 29.32 2.60 2.62
C SER A 145 28.91 1.69 3.78
N LEU A 146 28.78 2.19 5.02
CA LEU A 146 28.45 1.36 6.18
C LEU A 146 27.16 0.55 5.98
N PHE A 147 26.18 1.14 5.29
CA PHE A 147 24.88 0.53 5.02
C PHE A 147 24.74 0.03 3.58
N GLN A 148 25.86 -0.17 2.89
CA GLN A 148 25.83 -0.71 1.54
C GLN A 148 25.26 -2.13 1.55
N ASN A 149 24.41 -2.43 0.57
CA ASN A 149 23.66 -3.67 0.39
C ASN A 149 22.55 -3.90 1.43
N HIS A 150 22.24 -2.92 2.28
CA HIS A 150 21.15 -3.03 3.26
C HIS A 150 19.77 -2.82 2.62
N PHE A 151 19.69 -2.23 1.42
CA PHE A 151 18.43 -1.81 0.79
C PHE A 151 18.10 -2.57 -0.49
N GLN A 152 19.10 -3.10 -1.20
CA GLN A 152 18.92 -3.87 -2.42
C GLN A 152 18.01 -5.09 -2.19
N GLY A 153 16.94 -5.23 -2.97
CA GLY A 153 16.10 -6.41 -2.98
C GLY A 153 14.61 -6.12 -2.91
N ALA A 154 13.85 -7.15 -2.58
CA ALA A 154 12.41 -7.07 -2.47
C ALA A 154 11.96 -6.99 -1.00
N TRP A 155 10.99 -6.13 -0.76
CA TRP A 155 10.51 -5.75 0.56
C TRP A 155 9.00 -5.87 0.61
N GLU A 156 8.50 -6.48 1.67
CA GLU A 156 7.07 -6.65 1.93
C GLU A 156 6.74 -6.00 3.27
N GLY A 157 5.70 -5.19 3.29
CA GLY A 157 5.42 -4.39 4.47
C GLY A 157 4.10 -3.65 4.39
N PHE A 158 4.00 -2.61 5.19
CA PHE A 158 2.83 -1.76 5.25
C PHE A 158 3.20 -0.37 5.72
N PHE A 159 2.28 0.56 5.48
CA PHE A 159 2.23 1.84 6.16
C PHE A 159 0.94 1.92 6.95
N CYS A 160 0.94 2.74 7.99
CA CYS A 160 -0.26 3.05 8.74
C CYS A 160 -0.75 4.46 8.40
N TYR A 161 -2.03 4.72 8.66
CA TYR A 161 -2.60 6.06 8.60
C TYR A 161 -3.77 6.15 9.59
N TYR A 162 -3.99 7.35 10.14
CA TYR A 162 -5.23 7.73 10.82
C TYR A 162 -6.16 8.45 9.84
N GLU A 163 -7.45 8.49 10.17
CA GLU A 163 -8.30 9.50 9.56
C GLU A 163 -7.76 10.90 9.88
N PHE A 164 -7.95 11.85 8.95
CA PHE A 164 -7.32 13.17 9.06
C PHE A 164 -7.76 13.92 10.34
N ASP A 165 -9.04 13.81 10.69
CA ASP A 165 -9.59 14.39 11.92
C ASP A 165 -8.95 13.77 13.17
N ASP A 166 -8.82 12.44 13.22
CA ASP A 166 -8.18 11.75 14.33
C ASP A 166 -6.71 12.17 14.46
N TYR A 167 -6.00 12.31 13.35
CA TYR A 167 -4.61 12.77 13.37
C TYR A 167 -4.48 14.21 13.87
N ARG A 168 -5.35 15.12 13.42
CA ARG A 168 -5.40 16.50 13.89
C ARG A 168 -5.62 16.54 15.40
N ASP A 169 -6.54 15.73 15.91
CA ASP A 169 -6.85 15.70 17.33
C ASP A 169 -5.68 15.12 18.14
N ILE A 170 -4.95 14.14 17.59
CA ILE A 170 -3.69 13.64 18.18
C ILE A 170 -2.64 14.75 18.25
N LEU A 171 -2.46 15.55 17.19
CA LEU A 171 -1.55 16.70 17.20
C LEU A 171 -1.96 17.76 18.23
N ALA A 172 -3.27 17.93 18.46
CA ALA A 172 -3.80 18.81 19.50
C ALA A 172 -3.65 18.25 20.93
N GLY A 173 -3.08 17.06 21.09
CA GLY A 173 -2.82 16.43 22.39
C GLY A 173 -3.95 15.52 22.89
N SER A 174 -4.88 15.09 22.03
CA SER A 174 -5.93 14.14 22.40
C SER A 174 -5.36 12.74 22.66
N ILE A 175 -5.23 12.40 23.95
CA ILE A 175 -4.81 11.06 24.39
C ILE A 175 -5.88 10.02 24.04
N ASP A 176 -7.15 10.37 24.15
CA ASP A 176 -8.24 9.44 23.84
C ASP A 176 -8.19 9.02 22.36
N THR A 177 -8.07 9.98 21.45
CA THR A 177 -7.94 9.72 20.01
C THR A 177 -6.67 8.93 19.69
N LEU A 178 -5.55 9.19 20.37
CA LEU A 178 -4.32 8.42 20.20
C LEU A 178 -4.51 6.93 20.50
N TYR A 179 -5.28 6.58 21.54
CA TYR A 179 -5.47 5.19 21.95
C TYR A 179 -6.69 4.51 21.32
N ASN A 180 -7.78 5.25 21.12
CA ASN A 180 -9.08 4.73 20.69
C ASN A 180 -9.44 5.09 19.25
N GLY A 181 -8.74 6.04 18.64
CA GLY A 181 -8.94 6.46 17.25
C GLY A 181 -8.72 5.33 16.25
N VAL A 182 -9.37 5.48 15.10
CA VAL A 182 -9.36 4.49 14.04
C VAL A 182 -8.12 4.71 13.18
N HIS A 183 -7.28 3.68 13.12
CA HIS A 183 -6.14 3.65 12.20
C HIS A 183 -6.28 2.48 11.25
N ALA A 184 -5.79 2.69 10.04
CA ALA A 184 -5.71 1.70 9.01
C ALA A 184 -4.26 1.26 8.80
N ILE A 185 -4.10 0.02 8.35
CA ILE A 185 -2.82 -0.56 7.95
C ILE A 185 -2.96 -0.99 6.51
N GLN A 186 -2.10 -0.48 5.64
CA GLN A 186 -2.17 -0.75 4.22
C GLN A 186 -0.90 -1.44 3.71
N PRO A 187 -1.03 -2.67 3.20
CA PRO A 187 0.08 -3.43 2.64
C PRO A 187 0.71 -2.75 1.42
N GLN A 188 2.03 -2.91 1.32
CA GLN A 188 2.84 -2.49 0.18
C GLN A 188 3.97 -3.49 -0.08
N VAL A 189 4.35 -3.61 -1.34
CA VAL A 189 5.52 -4.39 -1.77
C VAL A 189 6.44 -3.50 -2.58
N TRP A 190 7.73 -3.51 -2.28
CA TRP A 190 8.76 -2.75 -2.99
C TRP A 190 9.82 -3.68 -3.58
N ARG A 191 10.41 -3.26 -4.69
CA ARG A 191 11.66 -3.79 -5.22
C ARG A 191 12.61 -2.61 -5.39
N LEU A 192 13.64 -2.58 -4.55
CA LEU A 192 14.64 -1.53 -4.50
C LEU A 192 15.94 -2.02 -5.13
N ASN A 193 16.58 -1.14 -5.88
CA ASN A 193 17.94 -1.27 -6.35
C ASN A 193 18.80 -0.19 -5.71
N GLU A 194 20.03 -0.59 -5.41
CA GLU A 194 21.03 0.21 -4.75
C GLU A 194 22.18 0.51 -5.71
N THR A 195 22.54 1.78 -5.86
CA THR A 195 23.71 2.21 -6.64
C THR A 195 24.58 3.12 -5.80
N LEU A 196 25.90 2.92 -5.84
CA LEU A 196 26.85 3.80 -5.18
C LEU A 196 27.33 4.82 -6.21
N GLU A 197 26.99 6.09 -6.01
CA GLU A 197 27.30 7.19 -6.92
C GLU A 197 28.17 8.23 -6.22
N ASP A 198 28.83 9.12 -6.96
CA ASP A 198 29.57 10.23 -6.36
C ASP A 198 28.61 11.21 -5.66
N TYR A 199 28.98 11.65 -4.47
CA TYR A 199 28.21 12.57 -3.64
C TYR A 199 27.96 13.87 -4.40
N ARG A 200 26.69 14.23 -4.53
CA ARG A 200 26.28 15.51 -5.11
C ARG A 200 25.80 16.42 -3.99
N LYS A 201 26.41 17.61 -3.91
CA LYS A 201 25.93 18.65 -3.00
C LYS A 201 24.46 18.95 -3.38
N PRO A 202 23.53 18.99 -2.41
CA PRO A 202 22.11 19.22 -2.69
C PRO A 202 21.92 20.51 -3.49
N SER A 203 21.05 20.43 -4.50
CA SER A 203 20.72 21.59 -5.36
C SER A 203 19.76 22.57 -4.69
N SER A 204 19.04 22.10 -3.67
CA SER A 204 18.11 22.87 -2.84
C SER A 204 18.42 22.65 -1.36
N LEU A 205 18.08 23.63 -0.53
CA LEU A 205 18.07 23.49 0.93
C LEU A 205 16.85 22.71 1.43
N SER A 206 15.87 22.45 0.55
CA SER A 206 14.68 21.66 0.85
C SER A 206 14.90 20.19 0.56
N THR A 207 14.67 19.33 1.57
CA THR A 207 14.73 17.87 1.42
C THR A 207 13.67 17.37 0.43
N LEU A 208 12.44 17.92 0.47
CA LEU A 208 11.40 17.55 -0.48
C LEU A 208 11.75 17.97 -1.90
N GLN A 209 12.38 19.13 -2.09
CA GLN A 209 12.83 19.53 -3.42
C GLN A 209 13.92 18.59 -3.94
N ASP A 210 14.90 18.27 -3.10
CA ASP A 210 16.03 17.41 -3.47
C ASP A 210 15.58 15.97 -3.80
N ILE A 211 14.62 15.42 -3.04
CA ILE A 211 14.20 14.01 -3.19
C ILE A 211 12.97 13.85 -4.09
N CYS A 212 11.99 14.75 -3.99
CA CYS A 212 10.71 14.67 -4.69
C CYS A 212 10.60 15.60 -5.91
N GLY A 213 11.45 16.64 -6.05
CA GLY A 213 11.41 17.58 -7.19
C GLY A 213 10.11 18.39 -7.27
N GLY A 214 9.81 19.18 -6.23
CA GLY A 214 8.64 20.07 -6.13
C GLY A 214 8.79 21.39 -6.92
N HIS A 215 7.79 22.27 -6.79
CA HIS A 215 7.76 23.61 -7.39
C HIS A 215 8.36 24.66 -6.44
N ASP A 216 9.07 25.66 -7.00
CA ASP A 216 9.87 26.69 -6.32
C ASP A 216 9.11 27.65 -5.36
N ASP A 217 7.80 27.49 -5.15
CA ASP A 217 6.94 28.62 -4.75
C ASP A 217 6.72 28.81 -3.23
N GLN A 218 7.37 28.04 -2.34
CA GLN A 218 7.31 28.29 -0.89
C GLN A 218 8.62 27.99 -0.15
N HIS A 219 9.75 28.44 -0.70
CA HIS A 219 11.05 28.24 -0.06
C HIS A 219 11.28 29.21 1.10
N LEU A 220 11.59 28.66 2.28
CA LEU A 220 12.38 29.38 3.27
C LEU A 220 13.71 29.80 2.63
N SER A 221 14.02 31.09 2.69
CA SER A 221 15.37 31.58 2.43
C SER A 221 16.27 31.22 3.62
N ILE A 222 16.77 29.99 3.67
CA ILE A 222 17.71 29.58 4.69
C ILE A 222 19.09 30.09 4.29
N LYS A 223 19.67 31.00 5.09
CA LYS A 223 21.09 31.33 4.98
C LYS A 223 21.88 30.21 5.64
N ARG A 224 22.51 29.36 4.84
CA ARG A 224 23.57 28.47 5.33
C ARG A 224 24.72 29.38 5.79
N SER A 225 25.06 29.37 7.08
CA SER A 225 26.33 29.94 7.52
C SER A 225 27.43 29.04 6.95
N ASP A 226 28.14 29.50 5.92
CA ASP A 226 29.21 28.75 5.23
C ASP A 226 30.45 28.47 6.12
N ASP A 227 30.43 28.86 7.39
CA ASP A 227 31.51 28.60 8.35
C ASP A 227 31.38 27.24 9.04
N THR A 228 31.22 26.15 8.29
CA THR A 228 31.50 24.80 8.83
C THR A 228 32.99 24.52 8.76
N ARG A 229 33.77 25.22 9.59
CA ARG A 229 35.09 24.70 9.98
C ARG A 229 34.81 23.49 10.87
N SER A 230 35.01 22.29 10.34
CA SER A 230 35.13 21.06 11.13
C SER A 230 36.29 21.23 12.10
N THR A 231 36.02 21.80 13.28
CA THR A 231 36.90 21.66 14.42
C THR A 231 36.83 20.19 14.82
N ARG A 232 37.89 19.46 14.50
CA ARG A 232 38.15 18.10 15.02
C ARG A 232 37.94 18.11 16.53
N SER A 233 36.75 17.71 16.96
CA SER A 233 36.49 17.35 18.34
C SER A 233 37.30 16.09 18.61
N ASN A 234 38.16 16.13 19.63
CA ASN A 234 38.88 14.96 20.13
C ASN A 234 37.91 13.78 20.26
N THR A 235 38.29 12.66 19.65
CA THR A 235 37.60 11.37 19.64
C THR A 235 37.41 10.89 21.07
N LYS A 236 36.22 11.11 21.65
CA LYS A 236 35.90 10.70 23.04
C LYS A 236 35.69 9.20 23.21
N ASN A 237 35.53 8.45 22.11
CA ASN A 237 35.33 7.00 22.12
C ASN A 237 36.60 6.27 21.64
N GLU A 238 37.70 6.38 22.39
CA GLU A 238 39.01 5.75 22.05
C GLU A 238 38.96 4.22 21.92
N LEU A 239 37.91 3.56 22.46
CA LEU A 239 37.73 2.11 22.46
C LEU A 239 37.01 1.54 21.23
N LEU A 240 36.43 2.38 20.38
CA LEU A 240 35.69 1.94 19.20
C LEU A 240 36.57 1.98 17.97
N ILE A 241 36.40 0.99 17.07
CA ILE A 241 37.07 0.94 15.76
C ILE A 241 36.92 2.32 15.12
N GLN A 242 38.03 3.03 14.96
CA GLN A 242 38.03 4.31 14.26
C GLN A 242 37.90 3.97 12.77
N PRO A 243 36.82 4.37 12.09
CA PRO A 243 36.77 4.26 10.64
C PRO A 243 37.92 5.11 10.08
N GLU A 244 38.71 4.54 9.18
CA GLU A 244 39.64 5.31 8.37
C GLU A 244 38.83 6.36 7.62
N THR A 245 39.07 7.64 7.94
CA THR A 245 38.64 8.85 7.22
C THR A 245 37.16 8.98 6.81
N ILE A 246 36.52 10.05 7.29
CA ILE A 246 35.32 10.63 6.66
C ILE A 246 35.76 11.29 5.36
N ASP A 247 35.90 10.52 4.29
CA ASP A 247 35.76 11.01 2.92
C ASP A 247 35.78 9.82 1.95
N ASP A 248 34.60 9.34 1.61
CA ASP A 248 34.39 8.79 0.29
C ASP A 248 33.28 9.68 -0.26
N GLY A 249 33.60 10.60 -1.17
CA GLY A 249 32.64 11.47 -1.86
C GLY A 249 31.63 10.67 -2.69
N LYS A 250 30.87 9.81 -2.03
CA LYS A 250 29.93 8.82 -2.53
C LYS A 250 28.66 8.85 -1.68
N GLU A 251 27.54 8.57 -2.33
CA GLU A 251 26.22 8.48 -1.73
C GLU A 251 25.52 7.24 -2.28
N ILE A 252 24.73 6.57 -1.44
CA ILE A 252 23.93 5.43 -1.88
C ILE A 252 22.62 5.99 -2.47
N HIS A 253 22.39 5.71 -3.74
CA HIS A 253 21.16 6.04 -4.44
C HIS A 253 20.23 4.83 -4.47
N LEU A 254 18.94 5.11 -4.33
CA LEU A 254 17.89 4.11 -4.30
C LEU A 254 16.89 4.39 -5.43
N ASN A 255 16.66 3.38 -6.26
CA ASN A 255 15.60 3.40 -7.26
C ASN A 255 14.78 2.12 -7.16
N GLY A 256 13.50 2.17 -7.51
CA GLY A 256 12.68 0.98 -7.40
C GLY A 256 11.27 1.13 -7.94
N LEU A 257 10.57 0.01 -7.89
CA LEU A 257 9.17 -0.11 -8.22
C LEU A 257 8.44 -0.71 -7.03
N GLY A 258 7.18 -0.34 -6.86
CA GLY A 258 6.33 -0.97 -5.85
C GLY A 258 4.88 -1.08 -6.28
N HIS A 259 4.13 -1.78 -5.44
CA HIS A 259 2.71 -2.04 -5.62
C HIS A 259 1.98 -1.91 -4.28
N SER A 260 0.76 -1.37 -4.32
CA SER A 260 -0.16 -1.25 -3.20
C SER A 260 -1.60 -1.44 -3.68
N ALA A 261 -2.58 -1.39 -2.78
CA ALA A 261 -4.00 -1.40 -3.15
C ALA A 261 -4.38 -0.28 -4.14
N TRP A 262 -3.66 0.85 -4.12
CA TRP A 262 -3.91 2.00 -5.01
C TRP A 262 -3.12 1.94 -6.32
N GLY A 263 -2.51 0.80 -6.63
CA GLY A 263 -1.79 0.56 -7.87
C GLY A 263 -0.27 0.60 -7.73
N ARG A 264 0.39 0.75 -8.88
CA ARG A 264 1.84 0.70 -9.05
C ARG A 264 2.48 2.07 -8.83
N PHE A 265 3.67 2.08 -8.28
CA PHE A 265 4.42 3.31 -8.04
C PHE A 265 5.92 3.13 -8.28
N LYS A 266 6.60 4.25 -8.51
CA LYS A 266 8.05 4.35 -8.55
C LYS A 266 8.56 4.85 -7.20
N LEU A 267 9.74 4.37 -6.82
CA LEU A 267 10.50 4.83 -5.67
C LEU A 267 11.83 5.40 -6.17
N ARG A 268 12.18 6.60 -5.71
CA ARG A 268 13.47 7.24 -6.03
C ARG A 268 13.96 8.03 -4.84
N GLY A 269 15.26 7.96 -4.56
CA GLY A 269 15.87 8.79 -3.54
C GLY A 269 17.27 8.28 -3.19
N LYS A 270 17.67 8.44 -1.93
CA LYS A 270 19.05 8.21 -1.49
C LYS A 270 19.14 7.86 -0.01
N VAL A 271 20.33 7.48 0.44
CA VAL A 271 20.65 7.22 1.84
C VAL A 271 21.62 8.28 2.34
N ARG A 272 21.23 8.97 3.41
CA ARG A 272 22.08 9.98 4.06
C ARG A 272 23.31 9.30 4.65
N ALA A 273 24.50 9.66 4.16
CA ALA A 273 25.75 9.03 4.56
C ALA A 273 26.03 9.10 6.07
N TRP A 274 25.62 10.20 6.73
CA TRP A 274 25.92 10.47 8.13
C TRP A 274 25.33 9.44 9.09
N ASP A 275 24.12 8.94 8.86
CA ASP A 275 23.45 7.98 9.74
C ASP A 275 22.81 6.78 9.02
N GLY A 276 22.88 6.71 7.70
CA GLY A 276 22.24 5.62 6.95
C GLY A 276 20.72 5.76 6.82
N MET A 277 20.17 6.97 6.99
CA MET A 277 18.74 7.21 6.80
C MET A 277 18.36 7.13 5.31
N PHE A 278 17.49 6.20 4.93
CA PHE A 278 16.93 6.23 3.58
C PHE A 278 15.89 7.34 3.46
N MET A 279 15.83 7.97 2.30
CA MET A 279 14.85 8.99 1.92
C MET A 279 14.37 8.63 0.51
N LEU A 280 13.06 8.43 0.34
CA LEU A 280 12.45 7.97 -0.89
C LEU A 280 11.22 8.82 -1.24
N CYS A 281 11.18 9.32 -2.47
CA CYS A 281 9.96 9.79 -3.11
C CYS A 281 9.21 8.59 -3.68
N LYS A 282 7.98 8.39 -3.20
CA LYS A 282 6.99 7.50 -3.79
C LYS A 282 6.07 8.29 -4.72
N GLU A 283 5.90 7.80 -5.94
CA GLU A 283 5.07 8.45 -6.97
C GLU A 283 4.25 7.38 -7.69
N TYR A 284 2.91 7.47 -7.63
CA TYR A 284 2.05 6.53 -8.37
C TYR A 284 2.22 6.73 -9.87
N THR A 285 2.25 5.60 -10.58
CA THR A 285 2.36 5.57 -12.03
C THR A 285 1.17 4.83 -12.61
N PRO A 286 0.56 5.35 -13.67
CA PRO A 286 1.04 6.45 -14.52
C PRO A 286 0.32 7.80 -14.25
N ASP A 287 -0.50 7.87 -13.23
CA ASP A 287 -1.47 8.94 -13.01
C ASP A 287 -1.00 10.08 -12.10
N GLY A 288 0.25 10.03 -11.60
CA GLY A 288 0.87 11.16 -10.90
C GLY A 288 0.05 11.70 -9.72
N ARG A 289 -0.71 10.83 -9.04
CA ARG A 289 -1.72 11.11 -7.99
C ARG A 289 -1.18 11.77 -6.70
N GLY A 290 -0.01 12.37 -6.77
CA GLY A 290 0.73 12.94 -5.65
C GLY A 290 2.09 12.27 -5.47
N LYS A 291 2.93 12.95 -4.69
CA LYS A 291 4.21 12.42 -4.22
C LYS A 291 4.09 12.23 -2.71
N TRP A 292 4.68 11.16 -2.21
CA TRP A 292 4.80 10.89 -0.78
C TRP A 292 6.26 10.72 -0.43
N PHE A 293 6.67 11.32 0.67
CA PHE A 293 8.03 11.22 1.16
C PHE A 293 8.11 10.12 2.21
N TYR A 294 9.05 9.19 2.04
CA TYR A 294 9.31 8.09 2.96
C TYR A 294 10.72 8.26 3.50
N ARG A 295 10.88 8.18 4.82
CA ARG A 295 12.20 8.15 5.46
C ARG A 295 12.27 7.12 6.57
N GLY A 296 13.44 6.57 6.80
CA GLY A 296 13.60 5.48 7.74
C GLY A 296 15.02 4.94 7.82
N TYR A 297 15.16 3.84 8.54
CA TYR A 297 16.42 3.13 8.70
C TYR A 297 16.26 1.65 8.41
N SER A 298 17.32 1.04 7.90
CA SER A 298 17.49 -0.41 7.93
C SER A 298 17.95 -0.83 9.32
N LEU A 299 17.25 -1.80 9.89
CA LEU A 299 17.47 -2.36 11.22
C LEU A 299 17.80 -3.86 11.16
N PRO A 300 18.39 -4.41 12.24
CA PRO A 300 18.69 -5.82 12.36
C PRO A 300 17.48 -6.73 12.04
N GLY A 301 17.73 -7.85 11.38
CA GLY A 301 16.68 -8.75 10.91
C GLY A 301 16.14 -8.44 9.52
N GLY A 302 16.77 -7.52 8.79
CA GLY A 302 16.37 -7.15 7.44
C GLY A 302 15.02 -6.46 7.44
N VAL A 303 14.83 -5.49 8.33
CA VAL A 303 13.59 -4.72 8.44
C VAL A 303 13.88 -3.25 8.24
N LEU A 304 13.17 -2.60 7.32
CA LEU A 304 13.10 -1.16 7.22
C LEU A 304 11.98 -0.66 8.13
N VAL A 305 12.29 0.34 8.95
CA VAL A 305 11.30 1.06 9.74
C VAL A 305 11.41 2.54 9.48
N GLY A 306 10.33 3.28 9.66
CA GLY A 306 10.37 4.72 9.51
C GLY A 306 9.00 5.35 9.48
N ARG A 307 8.88 6.44 8.73
CA ARG A 307 7.63 7.19 8.57
C ARG A 307 7.48 7.67 7.13
N TRP A 308 6.23 7.83 6.71
CA TRP A 308 5.87 8.52 5.49
C TRP A 308 5.21 9.86 5.83
N ARG A 309 5.37 10.85 4.96
CA ARG A 309 4.81 12.20 5.07
C ARG A 309 4.19 12.62 3.73
N ASP A 310 3.13 13.43 3.80
CA ASP A 310 2.64 14.15 2.63
C ASP A 310 3.69 15.17 2.12
N THR A 311 3.59 15.53 0.85
CA THR A 311 4.50 16.52 0.21
C THR A 311 3.83 17.86 -0.06
N TYR A 312 2.56 18.02 0.34
CA TYR A 312 1.78 19.24 0.14
C TYR A 312 1.97 20.23 1.29
N THR A 313 2.19 19.71 2.50
CA THR A 313 2.43 20.51 3.69
C THR A 313 3.87 21.06 3.63
N PRO A 314 4.07 22.39 3.72
CA PRO A 314 5.37 23.06 3.68
C PRO A 314 6.39 22.52 4.68
N GLU A 315 7.68 22.82 4.43
CA GLU A 315 8.73 22.15 5.20
C GLU A 315 8.79 22.50 6.69
N VAL A 316 8.35 23.71 6.97
CA VAL A 316 8.30 24.30 8.30
C VAL A 316 7.11 23.83 9.13
N LEU A 317 6.12 23.20 8.51
CA LEU A 317 4.88 22.81 9.17
C LEU A 317 4.89 21.32 9.48
N SER A 318 4.32 21.01 10.65
CA SER A 318 4.01 19.64 11.06
C SER A 318 3.02 19.03 10.07
N GLY A 319 3.58 18.26 9.12
CA GLY A 319 2.82 17.57 8.08
C GLY A 319 2.23 16.26 8.57
N TYR A 320 1.36 15.68 7.75
CA TYR A 320 0.73 14.41 8.08
C TYR A 320 1.76 13.27 7.99
N GLU A 321 2.21 12.79 9.14
CA GLU A 321 3.30 11.81 9.25
C GLU A 321 2.90 10.57 10.07
N VAL A 322 3.09 9.37 9.48
CA VAL A 322 2.70 8.10 10.11
C VAL A 322 3.70 6.97 9.80
N CYS A 323 3.75 5.94 10.66
CA CYS A 323 4.76 4.88 10.60
C CYS A 323 4.66 3.94 9.39
N ILE A 324 5.82 3.38 9.01
CA ILE A 324 5.98 2.34 8.00
C ILE A 324 6.85 1.21 8.55
N VAL A 325 6.59 -0.02 8.10
CA VAL A 325 7.44 -1.18 8.39
C VAL A 325 7.50 -2.11 7.19
N PHE A 326 8.70 -2.52 6.79
CA PHE A 326 8.94 -3.44 5.69
C PHE A 326 9.98 -4.48 6.07
N ALA A 327 9.71 -5.75 5.84
CA ALA A 327 10.71 -6.80 5.99
C ALA A 327 11.22 -7.26 4.62
N MET A 328 12.48 -7.64 4.58
CA MET A 328 13.10 -8.19 3.39
C MET A 328 12.49 -9.54 3.08
N SER A 329 11.98 -9.72 1.86
CA SER A 329 11.33 -10.96 1.45
C SER A 329 12.41 -12.03 1.16
N THR A 330 12.61 -12.97 2.09
CA THR A 330 13.52 -14.11 1.93
C THR A 330 13.06 -15.09 0.85
N ARG A 331 11.76 -15.10 0.52
CA ARG A 331 11.16 -15.90 -0.56
C ARG A 331 11.65 -15.48 -1.95
N LEU A 332 12.05 -14.23 -2.12
CA LEU A 332 12.59 -13.70 -3.38
C LEU A 332 14.09 -13.91 -3.54
N LYS A 333 14.84 -14.10 -2.44
CA LYS A 333 16.27 -14.45 -2.47
C LYS A 333 16.55 -15.87 -2.96
N VAL A 334 15.65 -16.83 -2.71
CA VAL A 334 15.78 -18.23 -3.18
C VAL A 334 15.68 -18.31 -4.71
N LEU A 335 14.90 -17.41 -5.33
CA LEU A 335 14.69 -17.37 -6.78
C LEU A 335 15.88 -16.74 -7.55
N GLU A 336 16.76 -15.99 -6.87
CA GLU A 336 17.93 -15.34 -7.48
C GLU A 336 19.19 -16.25 -7.51
N ARG A 337 19.26 -17.27 -6.65
CA ARG A 337 20.40 -18.23 -6.64
C ARG A 337 20.37 -19.26 -7.78
N ASP A 338 19.21 -19.53 -8.36
CA ASP A 338 19.01 -20.63 -9.32
C ASP A 338 19.16 -20.23 -10.80
N GLY A 339 19.75 -19.06 -11.12
CA GLY A 339 20.20 -18.75 -12.49
C GLY A 339 19.13 -18.83 -13.59
N HIS A 340 17.85 -18.68 -13.23
CA HIS A 340 16.74 -18.71 -14.18
C HIS A 340 15.92 -17.42 -14.07
N GLU A 341 16.38 -16.37 -14.75
CA GLU A 341 15.76 -15.03 -14.81
C GLU A 341 14.27 -15.04 -15.21
N ASN A 342 13.77 -16.13 -15.80
CA ASN A 342 12.37 -16.28 -16.22
C ASN A 342 11.43 -16.95 -15.20
N LYS A 343 11.94 -17.51 -14.09
CA LYS A 343 11.10 -18.20 -13.07
C LYS A 343 10.74 -17.31 -11.88
N ALA A 344 11.58 -16.34 -11.53
CA ALA A 344 11.33 -15.39 -10.43
C ALA A 344 10.09 -14.48 -10.64
N LYS A 345 9.58 -14.42 -11.87
CA LYS A 345 8.44 -13.57 -12.29
C LYS A 345 7.07 -14.20 -12.00
N TYR A 346 7.00 -15.51 -11.74
CA TYR A 346 5.75 -16.27 -11.55
C TYR A 346 5.42 -16.59 -10.08
N ASP A 347 6.43 -16.71 -9.21
CA ASP A 347 6.26 -17.28 -7.87
C ASP A 347 5.90 -16.27 -6.76
N LEU A 348 6.06 -14.97 -7.02
CA LEU A 348 5.60 -13.86 -6.16
C LEU A 348 4.10 -13.92 -5.82
N LYS A 349 3.30 -14.50 -6.72
CA LYS A 349 1.84 -14.48 -6.65
C LYS A 349 1.25 -15.65 -5.83
N TYR A 350 2.00 -16.74 -5.64
CA TYR A 350 1.50 -17.96 -4.99
C TYR A 350 2.38 -18.44 -3.81
N ALA A 351 3.44 -17.72 -3.47
CA ALA A 351 4.34 -18.08 -2.38
C ALA A 351 3.61 -18.24 -1.03
N ASP A 352 2.57 -17.45 -0.76
CA ASP A 352 1.76 -17.56 0.44
C ASP A 352 0.93 -18.85 0.49
N LYS A 353 0.21 -19.19 -0.60
CA LYS A 353 -0.61 -20.42 -0.67
C LYS A 353 0.24 -21.69 -0.57
N LEU A 354 1.43 -21.68 -1.18
CA LEU A 354 2.39 -22.79 -1.07
C LEU A 354 2.98 -22.89 0.34
N SER A 355 3.31 -21.77 0.98
CA SER A 355 3.84 -21.76 2.36
C SER A 355 2.81 -22.20 3.39
N GLN A 356 1.55 -21.81 3.20
CA GLN A 356 0.45 -22.19 4.07
C GLN A 356 0.18 -23.71 3.96
N ARG A 357 0.24 -24.27 2.74
CA ARG A 357 0.20 -25.71 2.51
C ARG A 357 1.40 -26.46 3.10
N LEU A 358 2.62 -25.93 2.97
CA LEU A 358 3.83 -26.56 3.55
C LEU A 358 3.77 -26.63 5.09
N ARG A 359 3.25 -25.57 5.74
CA ARG A 359 3.02 -25.53 7.20
C ARG A 359 1.91 -26.48 7.65
N GLN A 360 0.81 -26.55 6.90
CA GLN A 360 -0.30 -27.47 7.18
C GLN A 360 0.12 -28.93 7.04
N GLU A 361 1.00 -29.23 6.07
CA GLU A 361 1.47 -30.58 5.78
C GLU A 361 2.75 -30.99 6.53
N GLY A 362 3.36 -30.06 7.28
CA GLY A 362 4.57 -30.30 8.08
C GLY A 362 5.81 -30.68 7.26
N VAL A 363 5.95 -30.14 6.05
CA VAL A 363 7.07 -30.44 5.13
C VAL A 363 7.90 -29.18 4.85
N GLU A 364 9.22 -29.34 4.84
CA GLU A 364 10.18 -28.22 4.76
C GLU A 364 10.52 -27.83 3.31
N SER A 365 10.16 -28.67 2.33
CA SER A 365 10.44 -28.42 0.92
C SER A 365 9.28 -28.70 -0.04
N LEU A 366 9.30 -28.01 -1.18
CA LEU A 366 8.30 -28.13 -2.24
C LEU A 366 8.35 -29.50 -2.95
N GLU A 367 9.51 -30.16 -2.93
CA GLU A 367 9.68 -31.51 -3.49
C GLU A 367 9.03 -32.58 -2.61
N GLU A 368 9.15 -32.46 -1.28
CA GLU A 368 8.49 -33.38 -0.35
C GLU A 368 6.96 -33.26 -0.41
N LEU A 369 6.45 -32.03 -0.57
CA LEU A 369 5.02 -31.78 -0.77
C LEU A 369 4.50 -32.45 -2.05
N LYS A 370 5.26 -32.39 -3.16
CA LYS A 370 4.91 -33.09 -4.41
C LYS A 370 4.97 -34.61 -4.27
N LYS A 371 5.92 -35.12 -3.49
CA LYS A 371 6.08 -36.55 -3.22
C LYS A 371 4.95 -37.10 -2.35
N LYS A 372 4.45 -36.30 -1.39
CA LYS A 372 3.25 -36.58 -0.58
C LYS A 372 1.95 -36.56 -1.39
N LEU A 373 1.85 -35.63 -2.35
CA LEU A 373 0.64 -35.43 -3.18
C LEU A 373 0.56 -36.36 -4.40
N ALA A 374 1.52 -37.26 -4.60
CA ALA A 374 1.44 -38.27 -5.65
C ALA A 374 0.42 -39.36 -5.25
N PRO A 375 -0.60 -39.64 -6.09
CA PRO A 375 -1.70 -40.53 -5.70
C PRO A 375 -1.24 -41.99 -5.60
N GLY A 376 -1.25 -42.53 -4.38
CA GLY A 376 -1.21 -43.97 -4.07
C GLY A 376 -2.58 -44.44 -3.56
N ALA A 377 -2.99 -45.60 -4.04
CA ALA A 377 -4.37 -46.11 -3.99
C ALA A 377 -4.90 -46.49 -2.58
N ALA A 378 -6.24 -46.40 -2.50
CA ALA A 378 -7.18 -47.09 -1.59
C ALA A 378 -7.66 -46.38 -0.29
N ALA A 379 -8.92 -45.90 -0.38
CA ALA A 379 -10.06 -45.93 0.55
C ALA A 379 -9.87 -46.12 2.07
N VAL A 380 -10.60 -45.31 2.87
CA VAL A 380 -11.77 -45.72 3.70
C VAL A 380 -12.30 -44.51 4.52
N GLU A 381 -13.59 -44.28 4.34
CA GLU A 381 -14.70 -43.88 5.24
C GLU A 381 -14.60 -42.82 6.37
N GLU A 382 -15.78 -42.23 6.56
CA GLU A 382 -16.24 -41.15 7.44
C GLU A 382 -16.05 -41.37 8.95
N GLU A 383 -15.92 -40.27 9.71
CA GLU A 383 -16.75 -40.02 10.91
C GLU A 383 -16.63 -38.56 11.41
N LYS A 384 -17.78 -37.93 11.68
CA LYS A 384 -17.93 -36.68 12.47
C LYS A 384 -18.10 -37.03 13.95
N PRO A 385 -17.78 -36.10 14.86
CA PRO A 385 -18.80 -35.77 15.85
C PRO A 385 -19.01 -34.26 16.08
N ASP A 386 -20.25 -34.00 16.48
CA ASP A 386 -20.91 -32.78 16.89
C ASP A 386 -20.59 -32.44 18.36
N ALA A 387 -20.50 -31.15 18.70
CA ALA A 387 -20.86 -30.62 20.02
C ALA A 387 -20.88 -29.09 19.99
N THR A 388 -22.08 -28.56 20.11
CA THR A 388 -22.46 -27.18 20.40
C THR A 388 -22.12 -26.82 21.84
N GLU A 389 -21.62 -25.61 22.09
CA GLU A 389 -21.94 -24.86 23.31
C GLU A 389 -21.84 -23.34 23.08
N THR A 390 -22.97 -22.69 23.33
CA THR A 390 -23.23 -21.26 23.27
C THR A 390 -22.70 -20.52 24.50
N MET A 391 -22.11 -19.33 24.33
CA MET A 391 -22.31 -18.21 25.28
C MET A 391 -22.29 -16.85 24.57
N LYS A 392 -23.23 -16.01 25.00
CA LYS A 392 -23.66 -14.72 24.48
C LYS A 392 -22.77 -13.60 25.01
N GLU A 393 -22.33 -12.67 24.16
CA GLU A 393 -21.99 -11.31 24.60
C GLU A 393 -22.65 -10.23 23.73
N LYS A 394 -22.95 -9.12 24.40
CA LYS A 394 -23.94 -8.10 24.08
C LYS A 394 -23.42 -7.08 23.07
N HIS A 395 -24.18 -6.82 22.01
CA HIS A 395 -24.05 -5.62 21.18
C HIS A 395 -24.67 -4.39 21.86
N PRO A 396 -23.99 -3.23 21.90
CA PRO A 396 -24.63 -1.94 21.70
C PRO A 396 -24.58 -1.56 20.21
N LYS A 397 -25.69 -0.98 19.75
CA LYS A 397 -25.99 -0.60 18.36
C LYS A 397 -24.98 0.44 17.82
N ALA A 398 -24.33 0.13 16.69
CA ALA A 398 -23.62 1.11 15.88
C ALA A 398 -24.58 1.76 14.89
N ALA A 399 -24.63 3.09 14.91
CA ALA A 399 -25.20 3.91 13.85
C ALA A 399 -24.30 3.83 12.61
N ALA A 400 -24.91 3.71 11.42
CA ALA A 400 -24.19 3.77 10.16
C ALA A 400 -23.62 5.18 9.97
N VAL A 401 -22.29 5.29 9.83
CA VAL A 401 -21.61 6.51 9.42
C VAL A 401 -20.91 6.21 8.09
N THR A 402 -21.34 6.93 7.07
CA THR A 402 -20.76 7.02 5.72
C THR A 402 -19.38 7.71 5.80
N PRO A 403 -18.31 7.17 5.19
CA PRO A 403 -17.01 7.85 5.16
C PRO A 403 -16.99 9.04 4.19
N ASN A 404 -16.22 10.09 4.54
CA ASN A 404 -16.27 11.43 3.95
C ASN A 404 -15.18 11.67 2.83
N PRO A 405 -15.36 12.64 1.90
CA PRO A 405 -14.89 12.68 0.49
C PRO A 405 -13.54 13.15 -0.04
N ASP A 406 -12.57 13.67 0.71
CA ASP A 406 -11.60 14.61 0.12
C ASP A 406 -10.48 14.04 -0.79
N GLN A 407 -10.62 12.81 -1.31
CA GLN A 407 -9.63 12.17 -2.20
C GLN A 407 -10.00 12.13 -3.69
N LEU A 408 -11.13 12.68 -4.14
CA LEU A 408 -11.53 12.63 -5.57
C LEU A 408 -11.38 14.00 -6.25
N LYS A 409 -10.14 14.36 -6.62
CA LYS A 409 -9.88 15.30 -7.73
C LYS A 409 -8.98 14.60 -8.74
N VAL A 410 -9.58 14.14 -9.84
CA VAL A 410 -8.86 13.60 -11.00
C VAL A 410 -8.79 14.71 -12.05
N ASP A 411 -7.58 15.19 -12.30
CA ASP A 411 -7.28 16.13 -13.39
C ASP A 411 -7.45 15.41 -14.75
N THR A 412 -8.39 15.89 -15.54
CA THR A 412 -8.74 15.34 -16.85
C THR A 412 -7.80 15.90 -17.92
N GLY A 413 -6.63 15.29 -18.11
CA GLY A 413 -5.77 15.75 -19.20
C GLY A 413 -4.39 15.11 -19.34
N LYS A 414 -4.30 13.78 -19.53
CA LYS A 414 -3.29 13.09 -20.37
C LYS A 414 -3.53 11.57 -20.42
N ASP A 415 -3.10 10.98 -21.53
CA ASP A 415 -3.30 9.59 -21.92
C ASP A 415 -2.40 8.62 -21.13
N GLU A 416 -2.77 8.27 -19.89
CA GLU A 416 -1.99 7.34 -19.07
C GLU A 416 -2.88 6.23 -18.44
N TYR A 417 -2.41 4.98 -18.53
CA TYR A 417 -3.16 3.71 -18.48
C TYR A 417 -3.41 3.13 -17.08
N PHE A 418 -4.63 2.62 -16.85
CA PHE A 418 -5.06 2.00 -15.59
C PHE A 418 -5.51 0.56 -15.87
N VAL A 419 -4.93 -0.43 -15.19
CA VAL A 419 -5.43 -1.83 -15.21
C VAL A 419 -5.40 -2.40 -13.80
N GLY A 420 -6.58 -2.57 -13.21
CA GLY A 420 -6.80 -3.41 -12.04
C GLY A 420 -6.43 -4.87 -12.34
N SER A 421 -5.75 -5.51 -11.40
CA SER A 421 -5.19 -6.84 -11.52
C SER A 421 -6.28 -7.91 -11.71
N VAL A 422 -6.38 -8.50 -12.90
CA VAL A 422 -7.14 -9.75 -13.14
C VAL A 422 -6.15 -10.89 -13.28
N ASP A 423 -6.36 -11.94 -12.51
CA ASP A 423 -5.50 -13.12 -12.48
C ASP A 423 -5.51 -13.91 -13.81
N LYS A 424 -4.33 -14.43 -14.19
CA LYS A 424 -4.06 -15.25 -15.38
C LYS A 424 -4.91 -16.53 -15.43
N VAL A 425 -5.61 -16.75 -16.56
CA VAL A 425 -6.01 -18.08 -17.06
C VAL A 425 -4.88 -18.65 -17.93
N GLU A 426 -4.53 -19.93 -17.76
CA GLU A 426 -3.41 -20.60 -18.43
C GLU A 426 -3.52 -20.61 -19.97
N GLY A 427 -2.37 -20.47 -20.67
CA GLY A 427 -2.25 -20.58 -22.13
C GLY A 427 -1.86 -19.30 -22.92
N ARG A 428 -1.05 -18.38 -22.37
CA ARG A 428 -0.67 -17.12 -23.05
C ARG A 428 0.74 -17.16 -23.70
N LYS A 429 0.86 -16.54 -24.88
CA LYS A 429 2.12 -16.00 -25.44
C LYS A 429 2.37 -14.58 -24.91
N GLU A 430 3.64 -14.21 -24.73
CA GLU A 430 4.12 -12.93 -24.18
C GLU A 430 3.97 -11.76 -25.17
N GLY A 431 3.70 -10.52 -24.70
CA GLY A 431 4.00 -9.33 -25.53
C GLY A 431 3.35 -7.97 -25.23
N ASP A 432 2.15 -7.87 -24.63
CA ASP A 432 1.38 -6.60 -24.72
C ASP A 432 1.34 -5.73 -23.44
N GLY A 433 1.79 -6.25 -22.29
CA GLY A 433 1.86 -5.49 -21.03
C GLY A 433 0.52 -5.08 -20.41
N THR A 434 -0.63 -5.43 -21.01
CA THR A 434 -1.96 -4.95 -20.58
C THR A 434 -2.64 -5.82 -19.53
N GLY A 435 -2.14 -7.05 -19.27
CA GLY A 435 -2.77 -8.00 -18.34
C GLY A 435 -4.06 -8.65 -18.85
N VAL A 436 -4.66 -8.10 -19.91
CA VAL A 436 -5.86 -8.61 -20.58
C VAL A 436 -5.50 -9.68 -21.60
N LYS A 437 -6.38 -10.68 -21.79
CA LYS A 437 -6.19 -11.71 -22.82
C LYS A 437 -6.55 -11.09 -24.19
N PRO A 438 -5.62 -10.98 -25.16
CA PRO A 438 -5.91 -10.38 -26.46
C PRO A 438 -7.00 -11.15 -27.23
N LEU A 439 -7.78 -10.47 -28.08
CA LEU A 439 -8.94 -11.09 -28.75
C LEU A 439 -8.53 -12.24 -29.69
N ASP A 440 -7.38 -12.13 -30.35
CA ASP A 440 -6.80 -13.14 -31.25
C ASP A 440 -6.52 -14.49 -30.58
N SER A 441 -6.35 -14.49 -29.26
CA SER A 441 -6.15 -15.69 -28.44
C SER A 441 -7.46 -16.32 -27.94
N ILE A 442 -8.60 -15.68 -28.23
CA ILE A 442 -9.95 -16.17 -27.92
C ILE A 442 -10.64 -16.64 -29.20
N ILE A 443 -10.57 -15.83 -30.26
CA ILE A 443 -11.16 -16.10 -31.57
C ILE A 443 -10.18 -15.73 -32.69
N ASN A 444 -10.29 -16.38 -33.84
CA ASN A 444 -9.48 -16.00 -35.00
C ASN A 444 -10.02 -14.71 -35.62
N VAL A 445 -9.43 -13.57 -35.24
CA VAL A 445 -9.90 -12.23 -35.68
C VAL A 445 -9.88 -12.08 -37.19
N GLY A 446 -8.88 -12.64 -37.89
CA GLY A 446 -8.79 -12.59 -39.35
C GLY A 446 -9.99 -13.24 -40.05
N LYS A 447 -10.35 -14.47 -39.63
CA LYS A 447 -11.54 -15.16 -40.15
C LYS A 447 -12.85 -14.50 -39.73
N MET A 448 -12.91 -13.96 -38.51
CA MET A 448 -14.10 -13.31 -37.99
C MET A 448 -14.38 -11.98 -38.70
N ALA A 449 -13.35 -11.24 -39.11
CA ALA A 449 -13.48 -10.00 -39.85
C ALA A 449 -14.00 -10.18 -41.30
N GLU A 450 -14.05 -11.41 -41.83
CA GLU A 450 -14.65 -11.71 -43.14
C GLU A 450 -16.16 -11.97 -43.04
N LEU A 451 -16.71 -12.10 -41.83
CA LEU A 451 -18.11 -12.43 -41.59
C LEU A 451 -18.95 -11.18 -41.35
N PRO A 452 -20.25 -11.18 -41.74
CA PRO A 452 -21.18 -10.12 -41.34
C PRO A 452 -21.31 -10.00 -39.81
N LEU A 453 -21.55 -8.79 -39.31
CA LEU A 453 -21.64 -8.50 -37.87
C LEU A 453 -22.68 -9.37 -37.13
N ASP A 454 -23.79 -9.71 -37.76
CA ASP A 454 -24.81 -10.60 -37.19
C ASP A 454 -24.25 -12.00 -36.91
N HIS A 455 -23.45 -12.53 -37.82
CA HIS A 455 -22.79 -13.83 -37.64
C HIS A 455 -21.71 -13.77 -36.56
N ILE A 456 -20.92 -12.69 -36.52
CA ILE A 456 -19.92 -12.44 -35.47
C ILE A 456 -20.60 -12.42 -34.09
N SER A 457 -21.70 -11.67 -33.96
CA SER A 457 -22.45 -11.51 -32.71
C SER A 457 -23.00 -12.86 -32.22
N LYS A 458 -23.60 -13.65 -33.12
CA LYS A 458 -24.11 -14.99 -32.81
C LYS A 458 -22.99 -15.92 -32.34
N LEU A 459 -21.87 -15.96 -33.05
CA LEU A 459 -20.72 -16.80 -32.68
C LEU A 459 -20.10 -16.39 -31.35
N TRP A 460 -19.91 -15.09 -31.14
CA TRP A 460 -19.34 -14.54 -29.91
C TRP A 460 -20.19 -14.85 -28.69
N ASN A 461 -21.50 -14.64 -28.81
CA ASN A 461 -22.44 -14.90 -27.73
C ASN A 461 -22.55 -16.41 -27.47
N ALA A 462 -22.74 -17.23 -28.50
CA ALA A 462 -22.85 -18.68 -28.37
C ALA A 462 -21.61 -19.34 -27.72
N HIS A 463 -20.40 -18.91 -28.09
CA HIS A 463 -19.16 -19.44 -27.53
C HIS A 463 -19.00 -19.19 -26.01
N HIS A 464 -19.56 -18.09 -25.51
CA HIS A 464 -19.48 -17.73 -24.10
C HIS A 464 -20.70 -18.20 -23.31
N SER A 465 -21.90 -18.19 -23.89
CA SER A 465 -23.11 -18.75 -23.27
C SER A 465 -23.02 -20.25 -23.01
N SER A 466 -22.13 -20.98 -23.70
CA SER A 466 -21.85 -22.39 -23.41
C SER A 466 -20.96 -22.60 -22.18
N LYS A 467 -20.61 -21.56 -21.43
CA LYS A 467 -19.73 -21.62 -20.24
C LYS A 467 -20.43 -20.94 -19.06
N ASP A 468 -20.45 -21.61 -17.91
CA ASP A 468 -21.30 -21.18 -16.77
C ASP A 468 -20.90 -19.84 -16.13
N ASN A 469 -19.64 -19.41 -16.28
CA ASN A 469 -19.08 -18.23 -15.60
C ASN A 469 -18.78 -17.05 -16.52
N TYR A 470 -19.41 -16.98 -17.70
CA TYR A 470 -19.13 -15.95 -18.68
C TYR A 470 -20.37 -15.17 -19.09
N LEU A 471 -20.19 -13.85 -19.23
CA LEU A 471 -21.13 -12.94 -19.87
C LEU A 471 -20.50 -12.45 -21.18
N SER A 472 -21.33 -12.23 -22.19
CA SER A 472 -20.88 -11.74 -23.49
C SER A 472 -21.91 -10.81 -24.11
N ALA A 473 -21.42 -9.81 -24.82
CA ALA A 473 -22.26 -8.92 -25.63
C ALA A 473 -21.49 -8.37 -26.83
N THR A 474 -22.24 -7.94 -27.85
CA THR A 474 -21.73 -7.14 -28.96
C THR A 474 -22.35 -5.76 -28.85
N ILE A 475 -21.50 -4.74 -28.73
CA ILE A 475 -21.88 -3.35 -28.45
C ILE A 475 -21.61 -2.51 -29.69
N PRO A 476 -22.58 -1.75 -30.23
CA PRO A 476 -22.33 -0.80 -31.29
C PRO A 476 -21.25 0.22 -30.88
N LYS A 477 -20.35 0.57 -31.80
CA LYS A 477 -19.23 1.47 -31.54
C LYS A 477 -19.67 2.80 -30.91
N ASP A 478 -20.66 3.46 -31.49
CA ASP A 478 -21.16 4.75 -30.98
C ASP A 478 -21.67 4.65 -29.54
N THR A 479 -22.31 3.53 -29.20
CA THR A 479 -22.79 3.26 -27.84
C THR A 479 -21.61 3.12 -26.87
N TYR A 480 -20.59 2.36 -27.27
CA TYR A 480 -19.39 2.14 -26.48
C TYR A 480 -18.57 3.43 -26.31
N GLU A 481 -18.39 4.24 -27.36
CA GLU A 481 -17.62 5.50 -27.27
C GLU A 481 -18.29 6.52 -26.35
N GLY A 482 -19.63 6.58 -26.37
CA GLY A 482 -20.39 7.37 -25.41
C GLY A 482 -20.19 6.88 -23.96
N LEU A 483 -20.22 5.55 -23.76
CA LEU A 483 -19.96 4.93 -22.45
C LEU A 483 -18.53 5.21 -21.98
N TYR A 484 -17.53 5.03 -22.85
CA TYR A 484 -16.12 5.25 -22.59
C TYR A 484 -15.84 6.71 -22.20
N THR A 485 -16.46 7.67 -22.89
CA THR A 485 -16.32 9.09 -22.57
C THR A 485 -16.80 9.40 -21.15
N GLN A 486 -17.92 8.83 -20.74
CA GLN A 486 -18.41 8.98 -19.37
C GLN A 486 -17.54 8.23 -18.36
N ALA A 487 -17.09 7.02 -18.69
CA ALA A 487 -16.16 6.25 -17.87
C ALA A 487 -14.86 7.02 -17.60
N ARG A 488 -14.31 7.71 -18.61
CA ARG A 488 -13.12 8.56 -18.44
C ARG A 488 -13.35 9.74 -17.49
N LYS A 489 -14.56 10.30 -17.48
CA LYS A 489 -14.94 11.38 -16.56
C LYS A 489 -15.21 10.85 -15.15
N TYR A 490 -15.76 9.65 -15.06
CA TYR A 490 -16.26 9.04 -13.83
C TYR A 490 -15.69 7.61 -13.67
N PRO A 491 -14.38 7.44 -13.37
CA PRO A 491 -13.70 6.15 -13.46
C PRO A 491 -14.08 5.13 -12.39
N ALA A 492 -14.81 5.51 -11.34
CA ALA A 492 -15.23 4.60 -10.28
C ALA A 492 -16.64 4.89 -9.80
N PHE A 493 -17.36 3.92 -9.24
CA PHE A 493 -18.68 4.15 -8.67
C PHE A 493 -19.05 3.09 -7.64
N VAL A 494 -20.18 3.24 -6.95
CA VAL A 494 -20.75 2.21 -6.08
C VAL A 494 -22.12 1.78 -6.58
N ILE A 495 -22.39 0.49 -6.55
CA ILE A 495 -23.66 -0.09 -6.98
C ILE A 495 -24.23 -0.97 -5.85
N PRO A 496 -25.35 -0.58 -5.22
CA PRO A 496 -26.06 -1.43 -4.28
C PRO A 496 -26.91 -2.46 -5.04
N ILE A 497 -26.83 -3.73 -4.64
CA ILE A 497 -27.70 -4.81 -5.13
C ILE A 497 -28.65 -5.21 -3.98
N PRO A 498 -29.98 -5.17 -4.19
CA PRO A 498 -30.95 -5.56 -3.17
C PRO A 498 -30.79 -7.03 -2.74
N ARG A 499 -30.93 -7.29 -1.43
CA ARG A 499 -30.89 -8.61 -0.80
C ARG A 499 -32.06 -8.78 0.16
N GLU A 500 -32.69 -9.95 0.13
CA GLU A 500 -33.70 -10.32 1.13
C GLU A 500 -33.00 -10.69 2.44
N VAL A 501 -33.25 -9.95 3.52
CA VAL A 501 -32.73 -10.28 4.86
C VAL A 501 -33.87 -10.87 5.69
N LYS A 502 -33.81 -12.18 5.97
CA LYS A 502 -34.73 -12.84 6.90
C LYS A 502 -34.35 -12.46 8.33
N GLY A 503 -35.12 -11.57 8.95
CA GLY A 503 -34.97 -11.23 10.36
C GLY A 503 -35.62 -12.26 11.29
N ASP A 504 -35.11 -12.40 12.51
CA ASP A 504 -35.65 -13.28 13.58
C ASP A 504 -37.10 -12.94 14.01
N LYS A 505 -37.65 -11.83 13.52
CA LYS A 505 -39.06 -11.45 13.65
C LYS A 505 -39.58 -11.24 12.23
N GLN A 506 -40.65 -11.95 11.87
CA GLN A 506 -41.29 -12.03 10.55
C GLN A 506 -41.68 -10.66 9.93
N GLU A 507 -40.70 -9.82 9.61
CA GLU A 507 -40.80 -8.68 8.72
C GLU A 507 -39.59 -8.75 7.78
N ASP A 508 -39.85 -9.02 6.50
CA ASP A 508 -38.83 -9.02 5.47
C ASP A 508 -38.26 -7.60 5.35
N LYS A 509 -36.98 -7.41 5.67
CA LYS A 509 -36.27 -6.14 5.45
C LYS A 509 -35.34 -6.30 4.26
N THR A 510 -35.43 -5.37 3.30
CA THR A 510 -34.50 -5.29 2.18
C THR A 510 -33.16 -4.74 2.67
N GLY A 511 -32.12 -5.55 2.59
CA GLY A 511 -30.73 -5.11 2.76
C GLY A 511 -30.10 -4.83 1.40
N TYR A 512 -28.94 -4.17 1.37
CA TYR A 512 -28.17 -4.01 0.14
C TYR A 512 -26.77 -4.57 0.30
N GLU A 513 -26.33 -5.33 -0.69
CA GLU A 513 -24.92 -5.67 -0.88
C GLU A 513 -24.31 -4.67 -1.85
N VAL A 514 -23.29 -3.92 -1.41
CA VAL A 514 -22.71 -2.83 -2.20
C VAL A 514 -21.44 -3.28 -2.90
N PHE A 515 -21.36 -3.03 -4.20
CA PHE A 515 -20.20 -3.31 -5.05
C PHE A 515 -19.49 -2.02 -5.42
N TYR A 516 -18.17 -2.04 -5.32
CA TYR A 516 -17.30 -1.02 -5.88
C TYR A 516 -17.01 -1.34 -7.35
N LEU A 517 -17.26 -0.36 -8.21
CA LEU A 517 -17.04 -0.41 -9.65
C LEU A 517 -15.79 0.40 -9.99
N GLU A 518 -14.91 -0.16 -10.81
CA GLU A 518 -13.69 0.52 -11.26
C GLU A 518 -13.40 0.26 -12.75
N TRP A 519 -13.17 1.32 -13.52
CA TRP A 519 -12.79 1.27 -14.93
C TRP A 519 -11.28 1.25 -15.12
N GLY A 520 -10.80 0.36 -15.99
CA GLY A 520 -9.45 0.38 -16.54
C GLY A 520 -9.45 0.82 -17.99
N PHE A 521 -8.44 1.58 -18.40
CA PHE A 521 -8.30 2.10 -19.75
C PHE A 521 -7.03 1.56 -20.39
N LEU A 522 -7.15 1.04 -21.61
CA LEU A 522 -6.07 0.36 -22.33
C LEU A 522 -5.62 1.15 -23.57
N PRO A 523 -4.37 0.93 -24.04
CA PRO A 523 -3.86 1.58 -25.24
C PRO A 523 -4.64 1.18 -26.49
N ASP A 524 -4.81 2.12 -27.42
CA ASP A 524 -5.19 1.78 -28.79
C ASP A 524 -3.97 1.24 -29.54
N THR A 525 -3.64 -0.02 -29.30
CA THR A 525 -2.55 -0.73 -29.99
C THR A 525 -2.86 -1.01 -31.46
N LEU A 526 -4.13 -0.91 -31.85
CA LEU A 526 -4.61 -1.25 -33.20
C LEU A 526 -4.78 -0.01 -34.10
N GLY A 527 -4.59 1.21 -33.57
CA GLY A 527 -4.79 2.46 -34.32
C GLY A 527 -6.21 2.59 -34.87
N SER A 528 -7.18 2.04 -34.15
CA SER A 528 -8.59 2.00 -34.55
C SER A 528 -9.32 3.32 -34.29
N GLY A 529 -8.75 4.19 -33.44
CA GLY A 529 -9.40 5.39 -32.91
C GLY A 529 -10.28 5.11 -31.69
N THR A 530 -10.65 3.85 -31.45
CA THR A 530 -11.50 3.41 -30.34
C THR A 530 -10.68 2.60 -29.33
N ARG A 531 -10.54 3.10 -28.11
CA ARG A 531 -9.66 2.50 -27.09
C ARG A 531 -10.34 1.36 -26.32
N PRO A 532 -9.65 0.24 -26.08
CA PRO A 532 -10.17 -0.83 -25.23
C PRO A 532 -10.24 -0.42 -23.76
N SER A 533 -11.07 -1.12 -22.99
CA SER A 533 -11.25 -0.86 -21.55
C SER A 533 -11.55 -2.14 -20.79
N THR A 534 -11.28 -2.10 -19.49
CA THR A 534 -11.70 -3.11 -18.51
C THR A 534 -12.63 -2.48 -17.49
N LEU A 535 -13.43 -3.31 -16.82
CA LEU A 535 -14.34 -2.89 -15.76
C LEU A 535 -14.42 -4.00 -14.73
N ILE A 536 -14.17 -3.68 -13.46
CA ILE A 536 -14.25 -4.65 -12.37
C ILE A 536 -15.32 -4.24 -11.35
N PHE A 537 -15.96 -5.25 -10.76
CA PHE A 537 -16.90 -5.10 -9.65
C PHE A 537 -16.42 -5.91 -8.47
N THR A 538 -16.18 -5.26 -7.34
CA THR A 538 -15.67 -5.89 -6.11
C THR A 538 -16.63 -5.62 -4.97
N SER A 539 -17.09 -6.65 -4.26
CA SER A 539 -17.96 -6.46 -3.09
C SER A 539 -17.23 -5.61 -2.05
N LEU A 540 -17.89 -4.60 -1.47
CA LEU A 540 -17.28 -3.78 -0.42
C LEU A 540 -16.95 -4.60 0.83
N ASN A 541 -17.69 -5.68 1.10
CA ASN A 541 -17.36 -6.57 2.21
C ASN A 541 -16.06 -7.33 1.96
N GLU A 542 -15.89 -7.86 0.75
CA GLU A 542 -14.65 -8.52 0.30
C GLU A 542 -13.47 -7.54 0.31
N TYR A 543 -13.71 -6.31 -0.16
CA TYR A 543 -12.73 -5.23 -0.12
C TYR A 543 -12.32 -4.87 1.31
N LYS A 544 -13.28 -4.73 2.24
CA LYS A 544 -12.99 -4.44 3.65
C LYS A 544 -12.13 -5.53 4.30
N GLN A 545 -12.41 -6.80 3.99
CA GLN A 545 -11.71 -7.93 4.58
C GLN A 545 -10.32 -8.17 3.99
N ARG A 546 -10.18 -8.06 2.67
CA ARG A 546 -8.96 -8.50 1.96
C ARG A 546 -8.17 -7.39 1.28
N GLN A 547 -8.72 -6.17 1.21
CA GLN A 547 -8.06 -4.97 0.69
C GLN A 547 -7.43 -5.22 -0.68
N ALA A 548 -6.11 -5.08 -0.82
CA ALA A 548 -5.37 -5.31 -2.07
C ALA A 548 -5.49 -6.73 -2.66
N PHE A 549 -5.96 -7.70 -1.86
CA PHE A 549 -6.18 -9.09 -2.27
C PHE A 549 -7.67 -9.42 -2.47
N ALA A 550 -8.54 -8.40 -2.43
CA ALA A 550 -9.97 -8.57 -2.68
C ALA A 550 -10.18 -9.07 -4.10
N GLN A 551 -10.83 -10.22 -4.21
CA GLN A 551 -11.11 -10.81 -5.50
C GLN A 551 -12.32 -10.10 -6.12
N PRO A 552 -12.21 -9.57 -7.36
CA PRO A 552 -13.36 -8.99 -8.02
C PRO A 552 -14.41 -10.08 -8.28
N PHE A 553 -15.66 -9.74 -8.04
CA PHE A 553 -16.79 -10.62 -8.32
C PHE A 553 -17.01 -10.76 -9.83
N VAL A 554 -16.96 -9.64 -10.57
CA VAL A 554 -17.08 -9.63 -12.03
C VAL A 554 -15.94 -8.82 -12.64
N SER A 555 -15.33 -9.34 -13.70
CA SER A 555 -14.33 -8.65 -14.51
C SER A 555 -14.76 -8.62 -15.97
N CYS A 556 -14.94 -7.43 -16.54
CA CYS A 556 -15.34 -7.22 -17.92
C CYS A 556 -14.19 -6.65 -18.74
N THR A 557 -14.09 -7.07 -20.00
CA THR A 557 -13.16 -6.54 -21.00
C THR A 557 -13.94 -6.15 -22.26
N HIS A 558 -13.63 -4.97 -22.79
CA HIS A 558 -14.14 -4.46 -24.06
C HIS A 558 -13.04 -4.50 -25.13
N TYR A 559 -13.25 -5.34 -26.14
CA TYR A 559 -12.36 -5.55 -27.28
C TYR A 559 -12.78 -4.68 -28.46
N THR A 560 -11.88 -3.79 -28.88
CA THR A 560 -12.16 -2.80 -29.93
C THR A 560 -11.63 -3.21 -31.30
N ASP A 561 -11.16 -4.44 -31.45
CA ASP A 561 -10.56 -4.97 -32.68
C ASP A 561 -11.47 -4.87 -33.92
N LEU A 562 -12.79 -4.92 -33.73
CA LEU A 562 -13.78 -4.82 -34.79
C LEU A 562 -14.38 -3.41 -34.94
N ALA A 563 -13.93 -2.43 -34.16
CA ALA A 563 -14.50 -1.09 -34.15
C ALA A 563 -14.31 -0.37 -35.50
N LYS A 564 -13.20 -0.61 -36.20
CA LYS A 564 -12.92 0.03 -37.49
C LYS A 564 -13.58 -0.67 -38.68
N SER A 565 -13.76 -1.99 -38.61
CA SER A 565 -14.22 -2.80 -39.74
C SER A 565 -15.73 -3.07 -39.72
N HIS A 566 -16.34 -3.17 -38.53
CA HIS A 566 -17.74 -3.55 -38.36
C HIS A 566 -18.52 -2.61 -37.43
N ASP A 567 -17.93 -1.46 -37.05
CA ASP A 567 -18.52 -0.51 -36.10
C ASP A 567 -19.06 -1.16 -34.82
N ALA A 568 -18.32 -2.14 -34.30
CA ALA A 568 -18.72 -2.94 -33.14
C ALA A 568 -17.56 -3.24 -32.19
N VAL A 569 -17.91 -3.37 -30.90
CA VAL A 569 -17.01 -3.71 -29.80
C VAL A 569 -17.53 -4.99 -29.16
N LEU A 570 -16.65 -5.95 -28.89
CA LEU A 570 -17.02 -7.20 -28.23
C LEU A 570 -16.75 -7.09 -26.74
N MET A 571 -17.73 -7.46 -25.92
CA MET A 571 -17.62 -7.46 -24.47
C MET A 571 -17.58 -8.89 -23.94
N ARG A 572 -16.68 -9.15 -22.99
CA ARG A 572 -16.55 -10.41 -22.25
C ARG A 572 -16.51 -10.11 -20.76
N GLY A 573 -17.48 -10.61 -20.02
CA GLY A 573 -17.49 -10.63 -18.56
C GLY A 573 -17.08 -12.01 -18.04
N GLU A 574 -16.22 -12.04 -17.04
CA GLU A 574 -15.84 -13.25 -16.29
C GLU A 574 -16.38 -13.10 -14.86
N VAL A 575 -17.18 -14.07 -14.42
CA VAL A 575 -17.70 -14.13 -13.06
C VAL A 575 -16.79 -15.05 -12.24
N THR A 576 -16.32 -14.57 -11.09
CA THR A 576 -15.51 -15.38 -10.18
C THR A 576 -16.37 -16.51 -9.61
N ALA A 577 -15.99 -17.77 -9.86
CA ALA A 577 -16.64 -18.93 -9.26
C ALA A 577 -16.34 -19.01 -7.76
N VAL A 578 -17.39 -19.06 -6.93
CA VAL A 578 -17.26 -19.39 -5.51
C VAL A 578 -16.91 -20.88 -5.40
N GLN A 579 -15.79 -21.21 -4.77
CA GLN A 579 -15.43 -22.60 -4.50
C GLN A 579 -16.47 -23.20 -3.55
N ALA A 580 -16.95 -24.41 -3.86
CA ALA A 580 -18.13 -25.03 -3.28
C ALA A 580 -18.10 -25.31 -1.75
N ASP A 581 -16.99 -25.00 -1.07
CA ASP A 581 -16.82 -25.23 0.37
C ASP A 581 -17.15 -24.01 1.26
N ASP A 582 -17.31 -22.80 0.70
CA ASP A 582 -17.66 -21.58 1.46
C ASP A 582 -19.17 -21.27 1.40
N LYS A 583 -19.97 -22.04 2.14
CA LYS A 583 -21.44 -21.85 2.27
C LYS A 583 -21.87 -20.60 3.07
N ALA A 584 -20.94 -19.69 3.38
CA ALA A 584 -21.20 -18.51 4.22
C ALA A 584 -21.32 -17.18 3.45
N LEU A 585 -21.00 -17.13 2.15
CA LEU A 585 -21.35 -15.99 1.30
C LEU A 585 -22.69 -16.27 0.61
N ALA A 586 -23.62 -15.32 0.68
CA ALA A 586 -24.81 -15.33 -0.18
C ALA A 586 -24.35 -15.57 -1.62
N VAL A 587 -24.89 -16.63 -2.24
CA VAL A 587 -24.38 -17.15 -3.52
C VAL A 587 -24.67 -16.12 -4.61
N LEU A 588 -23.69 -15.25 -4.84
CA LEU A 588 -23.65 -14.33 -5.96
C LEU A 588 -23.68 -15.14 -7.27
N ASP A 589 -24.72 -14.94 -8.08
CA ASP A 589 -24.96 -15.72 -9.30
C ASP A 589 -24.74 -14.91 -10.59
N SER A 590 -24.91 -15.57 -11.74
CA SER A 590 -24.78 -14.92 -13.05
C SER A 590 -25.81 -13.79 -13.27
N LYS A 591 -26.96 -13.81 -12.59
CA LYS A 591 -27.98 -12.76 -12.68
C LYS A 591 -27.54 -11.51 -11.93
N ASP A 592 -26.90 -11.66 -10.76
CA ASP A 592 -26.32 -10.53 -10.03
C ASP A 592 -25.24 -9.84 -10.89
N ALA A 593 -24.41 -10.62 -11.59
CA ALA A 593 -23.41 -10.08 -12.51
C ALA A 593 -24.04 -9.30 -13.68
N GLN A 594 -25.15 -9.80 -14.25
CA GLN A 594 -25.91 -9.08 -15.28
C GLN A 594 -26.53 -7.79 -14.73
N LEU A 595 -27.10 -7.83 -13.53
CA LEU A 595 -27.72 -6.68 -12.89
C LEU A 595 -26.69 -5.57 -12.59
N LEU A 596 -25.48 -5.93 -12.16
CA LEU A 596 -24.37 -4.99 -11.97
C LEU A 596 -24.00 -4.27 -13.27
N ILE A 597 -23.87 -5.02 -14.37
CA ILE A 597 -23.52 -4.45 -15.69
C ILE A 597 -24.66 -3.59 -16.22
N LEU A 598 -25.91 -4.03 -16.10
CA LEU A 598 -27.09 -3.27 -16.53
C LEU A 598 -27.21 -1.96 -15.73
N THR A 599 -27.01 -2.04 -14.42
CA THR A 599 -27.06 -0.87 -13.54
C THR A 599 -25.96 0.12 -13.91
N MET A 600 -24.73 -0.35 -14.09
CA MET A 600 -23.64 0.47 -14.62
C MET A 600 -24.07 1.16 -15.93
N GLN A 601 -24.64 0.42 -16.89
CA GLN A 601 -25.07 1.02 -18.16
C GLN A 601 -26.14 2.10 -17.97
N ARG A 602 -27.09 1.93 -17.04
CA ARG A 602 -28.14 2.93 -16.78
C ARG A 602 -27.58 4.20 -16.15
N PHE A 603 -26.55 4.11 -15.29
CA PHE A 603 -25.91 5.30 -14.73
C PHE A 603 -25.00 6.00 -15.74
N TYR A 604 -24.14 5.26 -16.44
CA TYR A 604 -23.18 5.85 -17.35
C TYR A 604 -23.79 6.31 -18.69
N ASN A 605 -24.96 5.79 -19.11
CA ASN A 605 -25.71 6.33 -20.25
C ASN A 605 -26.81 7.31 -19.86
N ALA A 606 -26.96 7.65 -18.57
CA ALA A 606 -28.07 8.46 -18.08
C ALA A 606 -28.17 9.83 -18.79
N HIS A 607 -27.03 10.43 -19.13
CA HIS A 607 -26.94 11.70 -19.86
C HIS A 607 -27.62 11.69 -21.25
N LYS A 608 -27.89 10.52 -21.83
CA LYS A 608 -28.55 10.38 -23.13
C LYS A 608 -30.07 10.50 -23.04
N PHE A 609 -30.63 10.43 -21.84
CA PHE A 609 -32.07 10.44 -21.61
C PHE A 609 -32.51 11.69 -20.85
N THR A 610 -33.76 12.11 -21.04
CA THR A 610 -34.31 13.37 -20.52
C THR A 610 -35.29 13.17 -19.37
N ASP A 611 -35.60 11.93 -19.01
CA ASP A 611 -36.47 11.59 -17.89
C ASP A 611 -35.83 11.94 -16.54
N ASN A 612 -36.69 12.14 -15.54
CA ASN A 612 -36.25 12.58 -14.22
C ASN A 612 -35.34 11.54 -13.54
N SER A 613 -35.63 10.24 -13.66
CA SER A 613 -34.78 9.19 -13.09
C SER A 613 -33.38 9.19 -13.72
N SER A 614 -33.25 9.39 -15.03
CA SER A 614 -31.94 9.51 -15.69
C SER A 614 -31.19 10.79 -15.33
N LYS A 615 -31.88 11.93 -15.15
CA LYS A 615 -31.25 13.14 -14.61
C LYS A 615 -30.70 12.90 -13.21
N ASP A 616 -31.44 12.21 -12.36
CA ASP A 616 -31.00 11.87 -11.02
C ASP A 616 -29.81 10.90 -11.03
N ARG A 617 -29.82 9.88 -11.90
CA ARG A 617 -28.66 8.97 -12.09
C ARG A 617 -27.40 9.72 -12.52
N ALA A 618 -27.52 10.64 -13.49
CA ALA A 618 -26.41 11.47 -13.93
C ALA A 618 -25.90 12.40 -12.83
N LYS A 619 -26.82 12.97 -12.03
CA LYS A 619 -26.49 13.82 -10.88
C LYS A 619 -25.77 13.04 -9.79
N LEU A 620 -26.24 11.84 -9.44
CA LEU A 620 -25.58 10.98 -8.43
C LEU A 620 -24.18 10.57 -8.87
N LEU A 621 -24.01 10.18 -10.14
CA LEU A 621 -22.70 9.85 -10.69
C LEU A 621 -21.73 11.05 -10.64
N HIS A 622 -22.24 12.24 -10.94
CA HIS A 622 -21.48 13.49 -10.82
C HIS A 622 -21.12 13.82 -9.37
N ASN A 623 -22.10 13.78 -8.46
CA ASN A 623 -21.92 14.10 -7.05
C ASN A 623 -20.94 13.14 -6.39
N PHE A 624 -20.99 11.85 -6.71
CA PHE A 624 -20.02 10.86 -6.23
C PHE A 624 -18.56 11.23 -6.56
N HIS A 625 -18.30 11.92 -7.66
CA HIS A 625 -16.93 12.30 -8.05
C HIS A 625 -16.55 13.70 -7.61
N PHE A 626 -17.45 14.66 -7.76
CA PHE A 626 -17.12 16.08 -7.69
C PHE A 626 -17.81 16.83 -6.56
N ASN A 627 -18.86 16.26 -5.96
CA ASN A 627 -19.61 16.92 -4.88
C ASN A 627 -20.23 15.90 -3.94
N GLN A 628 -19.36 15.15 -3.27
CA GLN A 628 -19.76 13.97 -2.51
C GLN A 628 -20.55 14.31 -1.24
N SER A 629 -20.45 15.55 -0.73
CA SER A 629 -21.32 16.02 0.36
C SER A 629 -22.81 16.04 -0.03
N GLU A 630 -23.11 16.13 -1.33
CA GLU A 630 -24.45 16.04 -1.90
C GLU A 630 -24.75 14.66 -2.50
N PHE A 631 -23.92 13.65 -2.25
CA PHE A 631 -24.18 12.29 -2.70
C PHE A 631 -25.22 11.62 -1.79
N ASP A 632 -26.36 11.25 -2.37
CA ASP A 632 -27.48 10.64 -1.67
C ASP A 632 -27.53 9.13 -1.95
N PHE A 633 -27.10 8.35 -0.95
CA PHE A 633 -27.06 6.89 -1.04
C PHE A 633 -28.47 6.26 -1.02
N ASP A 634 -29.42 6.85 -0.29
CA ASP A 634 -30.79 6.33 -0.24
C ASP A 634 -31.47 6.52 -1.59
N ARG A 635 -31.25 7.67 -2.25
CA ARG A 635 -31.72 7.90 -3.62
C ARG A 635 -31.05 6.96 -4.63
N LEU A 636 -29.76 6.64 -4.44
CA LEU A 636 -29.07 5.64 -5.25
C LEU A 636 -29.77 4.27 -5.13
N CYS A 637 -30.03 3.79 -3.91
CA CYS A 637 -30.76 2.54 -3.69
C CYS A 637 -32.11 2.51 -4.39
N ALA A 638 -32.92 3.57 -4.24
CA ALA A 638 -34.23 3.67 -4.90
C ALA A 638 -34.14 3.61 -6.43
N LEU A 639 -33.14 4.27 -7.02
CA LEU A 639 -32.96 4.28 -8.49
C LEU A 639 -32.46 2.95 -9.05
N VAL A 640 -31.83 2.11 -8.23
CA VAL A 640 -31.45 0.74 -8.60
C VAL A 640 -32.65 -0.20 -8.54
N GLU A 641 -33.59 0.00 -7.61
CA GLU A 641 -34.84 -0.79 -7.56
C GLU A 641 -35.77 -0.48 -8.74
N GLU A 642 -35.60 0.67 -9.41
CA GLU A 642 -36.31 1.02 -10.65
C GLU A 642 -35.75 0.29 -11.91
N ILE A 643 -34.72 -0.56 -11.76
CA ILE A 643 -34.03 -1.32 -12.83
C ILE A 643 -34.52 -2.75 -12.85
#